data_AF-A0A6C0B056-F1
#
_entry.id   AF-A0A6C0B056-F1
#
_cell.length_a   1.000
_cell.length_b   1.000
_cell.length_c   1.000
_cell.angle_alpha   90.00
_cell.angle_beta   90.00
_cell.angle_gamma   90.00
#
_symmetry.space_group_name_H-M   'P 1'
#
loop_
_entity.id
_entity.type
_entity.pdbx_description
1 polymer ?
#
loop_
_entity_poly.entity_id
_entity_poly.type
_entity_poly.pdbx_seq_one_letter_code
_entity_poly.pdbx_strand_id
1 'polypeptide(L)'
;MSKSSSNNPSLNNLLKLYLESRNSLNSNQTAELEVKFGTRGIKSITKIDFDNVIKQLMSNNFKFNDESIYYLSIKTDSIRTEIIGLKNIQSYCMTNSLPSERPIEAYNFVEKKPYTIGEERVYPVNFDEFNFRVAYFVETSLLPDSQVIENLSKTWDDNKKFYRLIKRYTMTHDVYPVKIDLSIVRESGKDDSDNIKESNIFHKNEKYEIEIEVDNEKINKIEDSQMNSNLLDKILKKITKFILSGLQETNYPISYIDQNYIIKDYLQLVKKTREDDSINVTPKDFIGPSSSTLQIINIVPLTQDIKAINIRNNYTVTDKADGIRKMLYVSSIGKIYLITMNMNIQFTGAETGNKELFNSLLDGEHIKHNKTGKFINLYASFDIYFIGGKDVRELEFFPQQTEDIPTKFRLPILQKFIENLNPVLVNTETISPIRIEKKRFFETNEYQNIFDGCYTIQNNINQGLYEYETDGLIFTPMNLGVGVNKKGDQPKSYKSSWDYSLKWKPAEFNTVDFLITTKKIPNGGDFIGNLFQSGIDTSSLNQIIQYKTLILRVGFNERQHGYINPCENIINDNINLTDDFDDNKGYKPIQFFPTNPYDPEAGICNILLKLDNTSEKQMFTEENEVIEDNMIVEFRYDPTREKQWRWIPLRIRYDKTAEYRAGYKNYGNAYHVAQSNWNSIHNPITLNMITTGNDIPNELGDTDIYYNKFQGVTHTRSLRDFHNLYVKNALIKSVSNIGDTLIDYAVGKGGDLPKWIAAKLSFVFGIDLSRDNIENRLDGICARYLNYKKKYKLMPDIVPDGLFIQGNANQNIKNLSAQYTEKGKQITKAIFGEGPKDEKILGKGVLKSHGRAINGFNISSIQFAIHYMFENPTLLHNFLTNVAECTQIGGYFIGTSYNGKKIFELLKDKKQGESVVIMDRDNSNKLLEITKVYDRDEFLDNISCLGYGIDVFQESINKTFREYLVNYDYLIQLLENYGFIQLTSDELSRINFPKSVGDFSDLFDLMNNEIKREPIKRNDYGTAYKMTAEQRKISFLNKYFIFKKVRNIDPNDINIALVQETANNEKQRVVESLIAQQQVKSVISTKSAKTPKDETPKDETPKDETPKDETPKDERPKSKTQKKSKLKLVT
;
A
#
# COMPACT_ATOMS: atom_id res chain seq x y z
N MET A 1 -26.85 8.83 45.93
CA MET A 1 -27.79 8.25 46.92
C MET A 1 -26.99 7.70 48.11
N SER A 2 -27.64 7.18 49.15
CA SER A 2 -27.07 7.04 50.50
C SER A 2 -26.72 5.60 50.93
N LYS A 3 -25.78 5.51 51.89
CA LYS A 3 -25.46 4.36 52.78
C LYS A 3 -25.12 2.98 52.14
N SER A 4 -23.82 2.70 51.96
CA SER A 4 -23.14 1.48 52.49
C SER A 4 -21.66 1.38 52.10
N SER A 5 -20.71 1.70 53.01
CA SER A 5 -19.26 1.37 52.84
C SER A 5 -18.38 1.61 54.08
N SER A 6 -18.94 1.64 55.30
CA SER A 6 -18.21 1.99 56.52
C SER A 6 -17.37 0.84 57.10
N ASN A 7 -16.52 0.20 56.29
CA ASN A 7 -15.62 -0.87 56.75
C ASN A 7 -14.32 -1.06 55.91
N ASN A 8 -13.91 -0.07 55.11
CA ASN A 8 -12.54 -0.05 54.57
C ASN A 8 -11.58 0.43 55.68
N PRO A 9 -10.55 -0.35 56.07
CA PRO A 9 -9.52 0.15 56.98
C PRO A 9 -8.75 1.31 56.32
N SER A 10 -8.39 2.33 57.10
CA SER A 10 -7.52 3.41 56.62
C SER A 10 -6.14 2.84 56.27
N LEU A 11 -5.53 3.29 55.16
CA LEU A 11 -4.15 2.94 54.81
C LEU A 11 -3.20 3.21 55.97
N ASN A 12 -3.37 4.32 56.69
CA ASN A 12 -2.54 4.66 57.85
C ASN A 12 -2.63 3.60 58.97
N ASN A 13 -3.82 2.99 59.16
CA ASN A 13 -4.01 1.92 60.14
C ASN A 13 -3.33 0.63 59.68
N LEU A 14 -3.42 0.26 58.40
CA LEU A 14 -2.73 -0.91 57.84
C LEU A 14 -1.20 -0.77 57.96
N LEU A 15 -0.67 0.41 57.60
CA LEU A 15 0.76 0.71 57.73
C LEU A 15 1.22 0.71 59.19
N LYS A 16 0.42 1.27 60.11
CA LYS A 16 0.71 1.23 61.54
C LYS A 16 0.75 -0.21 62.07
N LEU A 17 -0.27 -1.02 61.77
CA LEU A 17 -0.33 -2.43 62.17
C LEU A 17 0.88 -3.23 61.68
N TYR A 18 1.28 -3.04 60.43
CA TYR A 18 2.50 -3.65 59.88
C TYR A 18 3.76 -3.24 60.66
N LEU A 19 3.95 -1.94 60.92
CA LEU A 19 5.11 -1.45 61.66
C LEU A 19 5.16 -1.99 63.10
N GLU A 20 4.01 -2.13 63.77
CA GLU A 20 3.91 -2.64 65.14
C GLU A 20 4.10 -4.17 65.22
N SER A 21 3.62 -4.94 64.24
CA SER A 21 3.62 -6.42 64.28
C SER A 21 4.79 -7.10 63.58
N ARG A 22 5.51 -6.42 62.67
CA ARG A 22 6.62 -7.03 61.90
C ARG A 22 7.70 -7.69 62.78
N ASN A 23 7.96 -7.12 63.95
CA ASN A 23 8.99 -7.56 64.90
C ASN A 23 8.46 -8.54 65.97
N SER A 24 7.18 -8.92 65.92
CA SER A 24 6.54 -9.84 66.88
C SER A 24 6.09 -11.17 66.25
N LEU A 25 6.57 -11.50 65.05
CA LEU A 25 6.30 -12.77 64.36
C LEU A 25 7.27 -13.88 64.83
N ASN A 26 6.91 -15.13 64.56
CA ASN A 26 7.77 -16.27 64.83
C ASN A 26 9.02 -16.27 63.92
N SER A 27 10.09 -16.96 64.32
CA SER A 27 11.37 -16.97 63.60
C SER A 27 11.33 -17.61 62.20
N ASN A 28 10.25 -18.33 61.86
CA ASN A 28 9.99 -18.87 60.52
C ASN A 28 8.91 -18.08 59.75
N GLN A 29 8.53 -16.89 60.23
CA GLN A 29 7.49 -16.04 59.67
C GLN A 29 8.02 -14.66 59.30
N THR A 30 7.60 -14.14 58.16
CA THR A 30 8.02 -12.82 57.65
C THR A 30 6.81 -11.96 57.35
N ALA A 31 6.86 -10.70 57.80
CA ALA A 31 5.82 -9.69 57.55
C ALA A 31 5.97 -9.13 56.13
N GLU A 32 4.95 -9.29 55.30
CA GLU A 32 5.00 -8.88 53.90
C GLU A 32 3.93 -7.83 53.61
N LEU A 33 4.37 -6.58 53.45
CA LEU A 33 3.51 -5.46 53.05
C LEU A 33 3.74 -5.18 51.54
N GLU A 34 2.71 -5.43 50.74
CA GLU A 34 2.76 -5.40 49.28
C GLU A 34 1.80 -4.36 48.68
N VAL A 35 2.23 -3.67 47.61
CA VAL A 35 1.37 -2.84 46.75
C VAL A 35 1.29 -3.48 45.37
N LYS A 36 0.11 -4.01 44.99
CA LYS A 36 -0.07 -4.78 43.75
C LYS A 36 -0.91 -4.05 42.70
N PHE A 37 -0.31 -3.75 41.56
CA PHE A 37 -0.94 -3.04 40.43
C PHE A 37 -1.64 -4.01 39.46
N GLY A 38 -2.67 -3.55 38.75
CA GLY A 38 -3.44 -4.37 37.78
C GLY A 38 -4.42 -5.37 38.40
N THR A 39 -4.34 -5.62 39.71
CA THR A 39 -5.04 -6.71 40.41
C THR A 39 -6.55 -6.48 40.65
N ARG A 40 -7.11 -5.34 40.23
CA ARG A 40 -8.53 -5.01 40.45
C ARG A 40 -9.43 -5.36 39.26
N GLY A 41 -8.85 -5.84 38.15
CA GLY A 41 -9.60 -6.23 36.94
C GLY A 41 -10.09 -5.05 36.08
N ILE A 42 -9.62 -3.83 36.37
CA ILE A 42 -10.07 -2.59 35.72
C ILE A 42 -9.31 -2.34 34.41
N LYS A 43 -7.98 -2.52 34.43
CA LYS A 43 -7.09 -2.54 33.25
C LYS A 43 -6.00 -3.59 33.48
N SER A 44 -5.71 -4.43 32.47
CA SER A 44 -4.53 -5.30 32.49
C SER A 44 -3.26 -4.53 32.13
N ILE A 45 -2.13 -4.86 32.75
CA ILE A 45 -0.82 -4.31 32.37
C ILE A 45 -0.36 -5.02 31.09
N THR A 46 -0.04 -4.25 30.04
CA THR A 46 0.57 -4.76 28.80
C THR A 46 2.10 -4.71 28.88
N LYS A 47 2.79 -5.40 27.95
CA LYS A 47 4.26 -5.28 27.81
C LYS A 47 4.71 -3.82 27.66
N ILE A 48 3.95 -2.99 26.94
CA ILE A 48 4.27 -1.57 26.75
C ILE A 48 4.15 -0.80 28.07
N ASP A 49 3.08 -1.05 28.85
CA ASP A 49 2.93 -0.43 30.17
C ASP A 49 4.08 -0.86 31.12
N PHE A 50 4.48 -2.13 31.07
CA PHE A 50 5.58 -2.71 31.86
C PHE A 50 6.95 -2.14 31.49
N ASP A 51 7.29 -2.10 30.20
CA ASP A 51 8.52 -1.50 29.67
C ASP A 51 8.59 0.02 29.98
N ASN A 52 7.45 0.71 30.00
CA ASN A 52 7.36 2.12 30.39
C ASN A 52 7.56 2.32 31.90
N VAL A 53 7.07 1.41 32.74
CA VAL A 53 7.37 1.45 34.20
C VAL A 53 8.86 1.23 34.45
N ILE A 54 9.51 0.26 33.78
CA ILE A 54 10.97 0.06 33.88
C ILE A 54 11.72 1.36 33.58
N LYS A 55 11.42 2.00 32.44
CA LYS A 55 12.05 3.27 32.03
C LYS A 55 11.83 4.39 33.05
N GLN A 56 10.63 4.46 33.64
CA GLN A 56 10.27 5.46 34.65
C GLN A 56 10.91 5.20 36.03
N LEU A 57 11.19 3.94 36.37
CA LEU A 57 11.92 3.59 37.59
C LEU A 57 13.43 3.84 37.44
N MET A 58 14.01 3.48 36.30
CA MET A 58 15.42 3.77 35.99
C MET A 58 15.70 5.28 35.97
N SER A 59 14.79 6.10 35.40
CA SER A 59 14.91 7.57 35.42
C SER A 59 14.75 8.18 36.83
N ASN A 60 14.31 7.40 37.82
CA ASN A 60 14.24 7.75 39.23
C ASN A 60 15.25 6.95 40.09
N ASN A 61 16.39 6.57 39.50
CA ASN A 61 17.54 5.93 40.14
C ASN A 61 17.29 4.55 40.77
N PHE A 62 16.24 3.84 40.37
CA PHE A 62 16.12 2.41 40.69
C PHE A 62 17.07 1.60 39.81
N LYS A 63 17.75 0.62 40.42
CA LYS A 63 18.72 -0.28 39.80
C LYS A 63 18.15 -1.70 39.80
N PHE A 64 18.44 -2.50 38.79
CA PHE A 64 18.20 -3.94 38.86
C PHE A 64 19.22 -4.59 39.82
N ASN A 65 18.82 -5.67 40.46
CA ASN A 65 19.75 -6.64 41.03
C ASN A 65 20.36 -7.47 39.89
N ASP A 66 21.56 -8.04 40.08
CA ASP A 66 22.42 -8.49 38.97
C ASP A 66 21.88 -9.68 38.13
N GLU A 67 20.91 -10.44 38.63
CA GLU A 67 20.31 -11.58 37.90
C GLU A 67 18.76 -11.56 37.88
N SER A 68 18.16 -11.99 36.76
CA SER A 68 16.71 -12.20 36.65
C SER A 68 16.33 -13.65 36.99
N ILE A 69 15.49 -13.84 37.98
CA ILE A 69 15.17 -15.18 38.52
C ILE A 69 14.01 -15.79 37.71
N TYR A 70 14.26 -16.97 37.14
CA TYR A 70 13.19 -17.88 36.68
C TYR A 70 12.81 -18.83 37.82
N TYR A 71 11.52 -18.95 38.10
CA TYR A 71 11.00 -19.97 39.00
C TYR A 71 9.64 -20.50 38.55
N LEU A 72 9.38 -21.77 38.83
CA LEU A 72 8.06 -22.39 38.68
C LEU A 72 7.39 -22.41 40.05
N SER A 73 6.35 -21.61 40.22
CA SER A 73 5.51 -21.62 41.41
C SER A 73 4.34 -22.59 41.20
N ILE A 74 4.23 -23.57 42.09
CA ILE A 74 3.19 -24.60 42.09
C ILE A 74 2.41 -24.43 43.40
N LYS A 75 1.12 -24.13 43.30
CA LYS A 75 0.25 -24.06 44.47
C LYS A 75 -0.56 -25.35 44.60
N THR A 76 -0.50 -25.93 45.80
CA THR A 76 -1.23 -27.12 46.21
C THR A 76 -1.84 -26.85 47.59
N ASP A 77 -3.16 -26.95 47.73
CA ASP A 77 -3.91 -26.55 48.93
C ASP A 77 -3.59 -25.12 49.42
N SER A 78 -2.92 -24.97 50.57
CA SER A 78 -2.42 -23.68 51.09
C SER A 78 -0.93 -23.44 50.81
N ILE A 79 -0.19 -24.45 50.36
CA ILE A 79 1.27 -24.43 50.22
C ILE A 79 1.65 -23.96 48.81
N ARG A 80 2.61 -23.04 48.75
CA ARG A 80 3.28 -22.60 47.53
C ARG A 80 4.68 -23.23 47.48
N THR A 81 4.89 -24.15 46.55
CA THR A 81 6.21 -24.70 46.22
C THR A 81 6.82 -23.86 45.12
N GLU A 82 8.06 -23.41 45.28
CA GLU A 82 8.79 -22.64 44.28
C GLU A 82 10.07 -23.37 43.87
N ILE A 83 10.14 -23.74 42.59
CA ILE A 83 11.29 -24.43 41.99
C ILE A 83 12.13 -23.39 41.26
N ILE A 84 13.32 -23.10 41.78
CA ILE A 84 14.17 -21.97 41.36
C ILE A 84 15.19 -22.41 40.31
N GLY A 85 15.34 -21.63 39.24
CA GLY A 85 16.34 -21.81 38.18
C GLY A 85 15.90 -22.78 37.08
N LEU A 86 16.17 -22.40 35.82
CA LEU A 86 15.71 -23.13 34.63
C LEU A 86 16.09 -24.62 34.62
N LYS A 87 17.28 -24.98 35.13
CA LYS A 87 17.72 -26.38 35.24
C LYS A 87 16.78 -27.22 36.12
N ASN A 88 16.40 -26.70 37.28
CA ASN A 88 15.55 -27.42 38.23
C ASN A 88 14.09 -27.48 37.73
N ILE A 89 13.62 -26.40 37.10
CA ILE A 89 12.34 -26.38 36.38
C ILE A 89 12.33 -27.45 35.28
N GLN A 90 13.39 -27.55 34.45
CA GLN A 90 13.50 -28.57 33.41
C GLN A 90 13.51 -29.99 33.97
N SER A 91 14.20 -30.26 35.08
CA SER A 91 14.13 -31.55 35.77
C SER A 91 12.71 -31.89 36.21
N TYR A 92 12.00 -30.95 36.85
CA TYR A 92 10.59 -31.13 37.22
C TYR A 92 9.68 -31.33 35.99
N CYS A 93 9.92 -30.63 34.88
CA CYS A 93 9.18 -30.84 33.62
C CYS A 93 9.33 -32.25 33.04
N MET A 94 10.42 -32.96 33.36
CA MET A 94 10.66 -34.34 32.92
C MET A 94 10.03 -35.40 33.85
N THR A 95 9.94 -35.13 35.16
CA THR A 95 9.44 -36.09 36.16
C THR A 95 8.01 -35.83 36.62
N ASN A 96 7.54 -34.58 36.58
CA ASN A 96 6.32 -34.04 37.24
C ASN A 96 6.29 -34.19 38.78
N SER A 97 7.25 -34.88 39.39
CA SER A 97 7.38 -35.14 40.82
C SER A 97 8.41 -34.25 41.49
N LEU A 98 8.26 -34.04 42.81
CA LEU A 98 9.34 -33.48 43.63
C LEU A 98 10.49 -34.49 43.80
N PRO A 99 11.76 -34.05 43.85
CA PRO A 99 12.88 -34.94 44.17
C PRO A 99 12.93 -35.29 45.66
N SER A 100 13.63 -36.38 46.00
CA SER A 100 13.91 -36.77 47.39
C SER A 100 14.83 -35.77 48.10
N GLU A 101 15.86 -35.28 47.40
CA GLU A 101 16.75 -34.23 47.88
C GLU A 101 16.22 -32.87 47.42
N ARG A 102 15.86 -32.02 48.39
CA ARG A 102 15.20 -30.72 48.17
C ARG A 102 16.06 -29.58 48.74
N PRO A 103 17.23 -29.26 48.14
CA PRO A 103 18.09 -28.20 48.65
C PRO A 103 17.37 -26.85 48.64
N ILE A 104 17.52 -26.08 49.72
CA ILE A 104 16.80 -24.82 49.98
C ILE A 104 17.06 -23.78 48.87
N GLU A 105 18.25 -23.81 48.28
CA GLU A 105 18.66 -22.98 47.13
C GLU A 105 17.81 -23.20 45.86
N ALA A 106 17.13 -24.35 45.76
CA ALA A 106 16.37 -24.77 44.58
C ALA A 106 14.86 -24.99 44.85
N TYR A 107 14.48 -25.29 46.09
CA TYR A 107 13.10 -25.63 46.47
C TYR A 107 12.67 -24.88 47.74
N ASN A 108 11.90 -23.81 47.56
CA ASN A 108 11.25 -23.10 48.66
C ASN A 108 9.81 -23.61 48.86
N PHE A 109 9.39 -23.73 50.11
CA PHE A 109 8.02 -24.09 50.50
C PHE A 109 7.46 -23.02 51.43
N VAL A 110 6.41 -22.32 50.99
CA VAL A 110 5.89 -21.13 51.67
C VAL A 110 4.38 -21.22 51.83
N GLU A 111 3.88 -20.95 53.04
CA GLU A 111 2.44 -20.71 53.27
C GLU A 111 2.19 -19.20 53.48
N LYS A 112 1.54 -18.56 52.50
CA LYS A 112 1.21 -17.12 52.54
C LYS A 112 -0.22 -16.92 53.02
N LYS A 113 -0.39 -16.38 54.24
CA LYS A 113 -1.69 -16.11 54.85
C LYS A 113 -1.89 -14.61 55.10
N PRO A 114 -3.10 -14.06 54.98
CA PRO A 114 -3.39 -12.68 55.42
C PRO A 114 -3.09 -12.52 56.92
N TYR A 115 -2.60 -11.36 57.35
CA TYR A 115 -2.43 -11.10 58.77
C TYR A 115 -3.78 -11.08 59.51
N THR A 116 -3.80 -11.53 60.77
CA THR A 116 -5.00 -11.67 61.61
C THR A 116 -4.79 -11.03 62.98
N ILE A 117 -5.80 -10.35 63.50
CA ILE A 117 -5.84 -9.79 64.86
C ILE A 117 -6.82 -10.64 65.67
N GLY A 118 -6.28 -11.56 66.48
CA GLY A 118 -7.10 -12.66 67.01
C GLY A 118 -7.62 -13.51 65.86
N GLU A 119 -8.94 -13.73 65.82
CA GLU A 119 -9.62 -14.45 64.73
C GLU A 119 -9.98 -13.54 63.53
N GLU A 120 -9.92 -12.21 63.67
CA GLU A 120 -10.31 -11.31 62.59
C GLU A 120 -9.20 -11.12 61.55
N ARG A 121 -9.55 -11.34 60.28
CA ARG A 121 -8.67 -11.11 59.13
C ARG A 121 -8.50 -9.61 58.86
N VAL A 122 -7.25 -9.17 58.68
CA VAL A 122 -6.97 -7.85 58.09
C VAL A 122 -7.21 -7.89 56.58
N TYR A 123 -8.01 -6.93 56.09
CA TYR A 123 -8.38 -6.83 54.68
C TYR A 123 -7.47 -5.83 53.93
N PRO A 124 -7.13 -6.09 52.65
CA PRO A 124 -6.41 -5.14 51.81
C PRO A 124 -7.15 -3.81 51.62
N VAL A 125 -6.38 -2.71 51.59
CA VAL A 125 -6.89 -1.38 51.23
C VAL A 125 -6.84 -1.25 49.70
N ASN A 126 -8.00 -1.17 49.07
CA ASN A 126 -8.12 -1.12 47.61
C ASN A 126 -8.20 0.34 47.11
N PHE A 127 -7.44 0.64 46.06
CA PHE A 127 -7.42 1.94 45.37
C PHE A 127 -7.93 1.73 43.94
N ASP A 128 -9.22 1.43 43.82
CA ASP A 128 -9.88 1.03 42.57
C ASP A 128 -9.74 2.10 41.48
N GLU A 129 -9.86 3.37 41.86
CA GLU A 129 -9.63 4.54 41.02
C GLU A 129 -8.26 4.56 40.31
N PHE A 130 -7.27 3.86 40.86
CA PHE A 130 -5.91 3.73 40.33
C PHE A 130 -5.50 2.26 40.07
N ASN A 131 -6.46 1.32 40.13
CA ASN A 131 -6.27 -0.11 39.82
C ASN A 131 -5.10 -0.78 40.59
N PHE A 132 -4.94 -0.45 41.87
CA PHE A 132 -4.01 -1.14 42.77
C PHE A 132 -4.64 -1.43 44.13
N ARG A 133 -3.94 -2.24 44.95
CA ARG A 133 -4.29 -2.47 46.36
C ARG A 133 -3.02 -2.54 47.21
N VAL A 134 -3.14 -2.18 48.49
CA VAL A 134 -2.13 -2.41 49.52
C VAL A 134 -2.61 -3.55 50.42
N ALA A 135 -1.80 -4.58 50.64
CA ALA A 135 -2.16 -5.75 51.43
C ALA A 135 -1.02 -6.14 52.39
N TYR A 136 -1.40 -6.67 53.56
CA TYR A 136 -0.46 -7.20 54.55
C TYR A 136 -0.68 -8.71 54.73
N PHE A 137 0.38 -9.47 54.46
CA PHE A 137 0.45 -10.92 54.60
C PHE A 137 1.54 -11.33 55.59
N VAL A 138 1.46 -12.57 56.06
CA VAL A 138 2.55 -13.28 56.70
C VAL A 138 2.90 -14.46 55.80
N GLU A 139 4.15 -14.50 55.33
CA GLU A 139 4.71 -15.70 54.72
C GLU A 139 5.33 -16.56 55.82
N THR A 140 4.95 -17.84 55.87
CA THR A 140 5.51 -18.83 56.79
C THR A 140 6.37 -19.80 55.98
N SER A 141 7.68 -19.80 56.22
CA SER A 141 8.63 -20.70 55.56
C SER A 141 8.57 -22.09 56.20
N LEU A 142 8.43 -23.11 55.36
CA LEU A 142 8.39 -24.52 55.75
C LEU A 142 9.72 -25.18 55.37
N LEU A 143 10.31 -25.92 56.31
CA LEU A 143 11.54 -26.67 56.03
C LEU A 143 11.23 -27.82 55.04
N PRO A 144 12.07 -28.06 54.03
CA PRO A 144 11.85 -29.12 53.03
C PRO A 144 11.65 -30.52 53.63
N ASP A 145 12.28 -30.79 54.78
CA ASP A 145 12.23 -32.10 55.46
C ASP A 145 11.18 -32.17 56.58
N SER A 146 10.30 -31.15 56.68
CA SER A 146 9.22 -31.15 57.66
C SER A 146 8.13 -32.16 57.29
N GLN A 147 7.47 -32.74 58.30
CA GLN A 147 6.41 -33.75 58.12
C GLN A 147 5.28 -33.30 57.17
N VAL A 148 5.03 -31.98 57.08
CA VAL A 148 4.04 -31.39 56.17
C VAL A 148 4.48 -31.54 54.71
N ILE A 149 5.75 -31.24 54.40
CA ILE A 149 6.29 -31.37 53.05
C ILE A 149 6.53 -32.85 52.68
N GLU A 150 6.89 -33.68 53.65
CA GLU A 150 6.95 -35.13 53.47
C GLU A 150 5.58 -35.77 53.17
N ASN A 151 4.49 -35.23 53.72
CA ASN A 151 3.13 -35.68 53.38
C ASN A 151 2.72 -35.15 52.00
N LEU A 152 2.95 -33.86 51.72
CA LEU A 152 2.70 -33.25 50.40
C LEU A 152 3.45 -33.96 49.27
N SER A 153 4.67 -34.44 49.52
CA SER A 153 5.47 -35.17 48.54
C SER A 153 4.92 -36.59 48.25
N LYS A 154 4.14 -37.17 49.18
CA LYS A 154 3.52 -38.50 49.03
C LYS A 154 2.16 -38.44 48.36
N THR A 155 1.38 -37.39 48.58
CA THR A 155 0.12 -37.11 47.88
C THR A 155 0.30 -36.20 46.67
N TRP A 156 1.54 -36.03 46.20
CA TRP A 156 1.87 -35.03 45.18
C TRP A 156 1.12 -35.25 43.88
N ASP A 157 1.07 -36.49 43.38
CA ASP A 157 0.42 -36.80 42.11
C ASP A 157 -1.11 -36.76 42.21
N ASP A 158 -1.70 -37.22 43.33
CA ASP A 158 -3.14 -37.18 43.60
C ASP A 158 -3.70 -35.76 43.75
N ASN A 159 -2.88 -34.82 44.22
CA ASN A 159 -3.32 -33.45 44.52
C ASN A 159 -3.45 -32.59 43.25
N LYS A 160 -4.49 -31.76 43.21
CA LYS A 160 -4.71 -30.74 42.17
C LYS A 160 -3.74 -29.56 42.30
N LYS A 161 -3.18 -29.09 41.17
CA LYS A 161 -2.07 -28.12 41.12
C LYS A 161 -2.39 -26.90 40.25
N PHE A 162 -2.15 -25.71 40.79
CA PHE A 162 -2.14 -24.47 40.01
C PHE A 162 -0.69 -24.09 39.70
N TYR A 163 -0.37 -23.91 38.41
CA TYR A 163 1.00 -23.66 37.95
C TYR A 163 1.18 -22.21 37.48
N ARG A 164 2.28 -21.57 37.90
CA ARG A 164 2.74 -20.25 37.41
C ARG A 164 4.23 -20.33 37.07
N LEU A 165 4.58 -20.19 35.79
CA LEU A 165 5.96 -20.00 35.34
C LEU A 165 6.26 -18.50 35.38
N ILE A 166 7.21 -18.11 36.23
CA ILE A 166 7.50 -16.71 36.53
C ILE A 166 8.95 -16.40 36.15
N LYS A 167 9.13 -15.30 35.41
CA LYS A 167 10.43 -14.62 35.25
C LYS A 167 10.34 -13.28 35.97
N ARG A 168 11.07 -13.14 37.08
CA ARG A 168 11.02 -11.96 37.95
C ARG A 168 12.32 -11.16 37.83
N TYR A 169 12.17 -9.85 37.68
CA TYR A 169 13.23 -8.86 37.80
C TYR A 169 12.94 -8.03 39.05
N THR A 170 13.88 -7.95 39.98
CA THR A 170 13.77 -7.10 41.16
C THR A 170 14.58 -5.83 40.97
N MET A 171 13.95 -4.68 41.17
CA MET A 171 14.62 -3.38 41.23
C MET A 171 14.68 -2.86 42.68
N THR A 172 15.80 -2.25 43.06
CA THR A 172 15.96 -1.59 44.36
C THR A 172 16.44 -0.15 44.21
N HIS A 173 16.32 0.63 45.28
CA HIS A 173 16.83 2.00 45.36
C HIS A 173 17.66 2.17 46.64
N ASP A 174 18.71 2.99 46.58
CA ASP A 174 19.67 3.17 47.67
C ASP A 174 19.00 3.78 48.93
N VAL A 175 18.11 4.75 48.72
CA VAL A 175 17.47 5.55 49.80
C VAL A 175 16.09 5.02 50.23
N TYR A 176 15.40 4.23 49.41
CA TYR A 176 14.02 3.81 49.73
C TYR A 176 14.01 2.36 50.24
N PRO A 177 13.35 2.07 51.38
CA PRO A 177 13.27 0.72 51.93
C PRO A 177 12.17 -0.09 51.25
N VAL A 178 12.28 -0.26 49.93
CA VAL A 178 11.39 -1.12 49.13
C VAL A 178 12.20 -1.88 48.06
N LYS A 179 11.61 -2.97 47.61
CA LYS A 179 11.91 -3.67 46.36
C LYS A 179 10.74 -3.45 45.40
N ILE A 180 11.00 -3.44 44.09
CA ILE A 180 9.95 -3.43 43.07
C ILE A 180 10.14 -4.66 42.19
N ASP A 181 9.18 -5.56 42.27
CA ASP A 181 9.19 -6.82 41.55
C ASP A 181 8.36 -6.72 40.26
N LEU A 182 9.04 -6.99 39.16
CA LEU A 182 8.56 -6.88 37.80
C LEU A 182 8.53 -8.30 37.22
N SER A 183 7.35 -8.90 37.22
CA SER A 183 7.17 -10.33 36.91
C SER A 183 6.47 -10.54 35.57
N ILE A 184 7.09 -11.31 34.69
CA ILE A 184 6.47 -11.87 33.48
C ILE A 184 5.97 -13.27 33.85
N VAL A 185 4.67 -13.52 33.69
CA VAL A 185 3.99 -14.71 34.19
C VAL A 185 3.24 -15.43 33.07
N ARG A 186 3.43 -16.74 32.95
CA ARG A 186 2.48 -17.64 32.28
C ARG A 186 1.85 -18.52 33.36
N GLU A 187 0.53 -18.74 33.33
CA GLU A 187 -0.18 -19.51 34.36
C GLU A 187 -1.25 -20.45 33.77
N SER A 188 -1.60 -21.49 34.53
CA SER A 188 -2.57 -22.52 34.15
C SER A 188 -4.01 -21.98 33.99
N GLY A 189 -4.95 -22.87 33.67
CA GLY A 189 -6.38 -22.55 33.68
C GLY A 189 -6.89 -22.18 35.09
N LYS A 190 -8.14 -21.71 35.18
CA LYS A 190 -8.84 -21.60 36.47
C LYS A 190 -9.15 -22.96 37.10
N ASP A 191 -9.22 -23.99 36.27
CA ASP A 191 -9.38 -25.38 36.66
C ASP A 191 -7.98 -25.96 36.92
N ASP A 192 -7.76 -26.44 38.14
CA ASP A 192 -6.47 -26.98 38.56
C ASP A 192 -6.11 -28.26 37.79
N SER A 193 -4.82 -28.40 37.46
CA SER A 193 -4.30 -29.47 36.60
C SER A 193 -3.65 -30.58 37.41
N ASP A 194 -3.68 -31.82 36.91
CA ASP A 194 -3.02 -32.95 37.60
C ASP A 194 -1.51 -32.97 37.34
N ASN A 195 -1.09 -32.50 36.17
CA ASN A 195 0.32 -32.39 35.79
C ASN A 195 0.62 -31.15 34.93
N ILE A 196 1.91 -30.82 34.82
CA ILE A 196 2.38 -29.62 34.11
C ILE A 196 2.11 -29.67 32.59
N LYS A 197 2.00 -30.87 32.00
CA LYS A 197 1.73 -31.04 30.57
C LYS A 197 0.30 -30.67 30.22
N GLU A 198 -0.67 -31.11 31.02
CA GLU A 198 -2.10 -30.77 30.89
C GLU A 198 -2.39 -29.29 31.16
N SER A 199 -1.63 -28.66 32.07
CA SER A 199 -1.75 -27.22 32.37
C SER A 199 -1.62 -26.33 31.12
N ASN A 200 -0.93 -26.84 30.08
CA ASN A 200 -0.65 -26.19 28.80
C ASN A 200 0.10 -24.84 28.98
N ILE A 201 0.80 -24.66 30.11
CA ILE A 201 1.34 -23.38 30.59
C ILE A 201 2.31 -22.71 29.62
N PHE A 202 3.14 -23.50 28.93
CA PHE A 202 4.15 -22.98 27.99
C PHE A 202 3.52 -22.29 26.76
N HIS A 203 2.30 -22.67 26.38
CA HIS A 203 1.54 -22.09 25.26
C HIS A 203 0.53 -21.02 25.69
N LYS A 204 0.54 -20.58 26.95
CA LYS A 204 -0.32 -19.48 27.44
C LYS A 204 0.30 -18.12 27.09
N ASN A 205 -0.56 -17.13 26.85
CA ASN A 205 -0.15 -15.74 26.73
C ASN A 205 0.47 -15.24 28.04
N GLU A 206 1.48 -14.39 27.93
CA GLU A 206 2.13 -13.73 29.06
C GLU A 206 1.22 -12.69 29.72
N LYS A 207 1.35 -12.59 31.05
CA LYS A 207 0.84 -11.53 31.89
C LYS A 207 2.00 -10.77 32.51
N TYR A 208 1.79 -9.50 32.79
CA TYR A 208 2.78 -8.61 33.37
C TYR A 208 2.27 -8.15 34.74
N GLU A 209 3.04 -8.40 35.79
CA GLU A 209 2.70 -8.11 37.18
C GLU A 209 3.76 -7.17 37.78
N ILE A 210 3.30 -6.17 38.52
CA ILE A 210 4.13 -5.12 39.10
C ILE A 210 3.75 -4.96 40.57
N GLU A 211 4.73 -5.12 41.45
CA GLU A 211 4.56 -5.25 42.89
C GLU A 211 5.59 -4.37 43.60
N ILE A 212 5.19 -3.53 44.57
CA ILE A 212 6.13 -2.92 45.53
C ILE A 212 6.10 -3.78 46.79
N GLU A 213 7.24 -4.33 47.20
CA GLU A 213 7.43 -5.02 48.49
C GLU A 213 8.19 -4.09 49.44
N VAL A 214 7.76 -3.98 50.70
CA VAL A 214 8.49 -3.20 51.71
C VAL A 214 9.65 -4.01 52.28
N ASP A 215 10.85 -3.43 52.21
CA ASP A 215 12.11 -4.10 52.56
C ASP A 215 12.34 -4.05 54.08
N ASN A 216 11.95 -5.14 54.77
CA ASN A 216 12.12 -5.30 56.21
C ASN A 216 13.56 -5.07 56.68
N GLU A 217 14.56 -5.52 55.92
CA GLU A 217 15.97 -5.33 56.28
C GLU A 217 16.37 -3.87 56.24
N LYS A 218 15.94 -3.12 55.22
CA LYS A 218 16.21 -1.69 55.14
C LYS A 218 15.43 -0.89 56.17
N ILE A 219 14.19 -1.27 56.50
CA ILE A 219 13.45 -0.60 57.59
C ILE A 219 14.09 -0.86 58.95
N ASN A 220 14.50 -2.10 59.26
CA ASN A 220 15.13 -2.42 60.55
C ASN A 220 16.54 -1.83 60.74
N LYS A 221 17.09 -1.16 59.71
CA LYS A 221 18.33 -0.36 59.76
C LYS A 221 18.06 1.15 59.96
N ILE A 222 16.80 1.56 60.02
CA ILE A 222 16.35 2.93 60.33
C ILE A 222 15.83 2.94 61.78
N GLU A 223 16.16 3.97 62.57
CA GLU A 223 15.66 4.08 63.95
C GLU A 223 14.12 4.09 63.98
N ASP A 224 13.49 3.32 64.86
CA ASP A 224 12.02 3.28 65.00
C ASP A 224 11.43 4.63 65.48
N SER A 225 12.26 5.53 66.04
CA SER A 225 11.91 6.94 66.31
C SER A 225 11.67 7.75 65.02
N GLN A 226 12.33 7.37 63.93
CA GLN A 226 12.28 8.05 62.63
C GLN A 226 11.28 7.38 61.69
N MET A 227 11.21 6.04 61.67
CA MET A 227 10.26 5.30 60.83
C MET A 227 8.86 5.22 61.46
N ASN A 228 7.92 5.98 60.91
CA ASN A 228 6.51 5.94 61.30
C ASN A 228 5.58 5.79 60.07
N SER A 229 4.31 5.47 60.30
CA SER A 229 3.34 5.18 59.24
C SER A 229 3.13 6.36 58.27
N ASN A 230 3.27 7.61 58.73
CA ASN A 230 3.18 8.79 57.86
C ASN A 230 4.43 8.96 56.96
N LEU A 231 5.61 8.49 57.38
CA LEU A 231 6.80 8.46 56.54
C LEU A 231 6.69 7.34 55.49
N LEU A 232 6.27 6.14 55.91
CA LEU A 232 6.05 5.01 55.01
C LEU A 232 4.96 5.30 53.97
N ASP A 233 3.86 5.96 54.36
CA ASP A 233 2.81 6.45 53.45
C ASP A 233 3.37 7.41 52.39
N LYS A 234 4.22 8.37 52.77
CA LYS A 234 4.87 9.30 51.83
C LYS A 234 5.81 8.58 50.86
N ILE A 235 6.58 7.60 51.33
CA ILE A 235 7.47 6.78 50.49
C ILE A 235 6.64 5.96 49.49
N LEU A 236 5.66 5.19 49.98
CA LEU A 236 4.81 4.36 49.14
C LEU A 236 4.02 5.19 48.12
N LYS A 237 3.48 6.35 48.48
CA LYS A 237 2.81 7.28 47.54
C LYS A 237 3.76 7.82 46.47
N LYS A 238 5.01 8.16 46.83
CA LYS A 238 6.01 8.64 45.86
C LYS A 238 6.37 7.57 44.82
N ILE A 239 6.55 6.33 45.27
CA ILE A 239 6.94 5.21 44.40
C ILE A 239 5.74 4.69 43.60
N THR A 240 4.55 4.66 44.21
CA THR A 240 3.27 4.45 43.51
C THR A 240 3.05 5.49 42.41
N LYS A 241 3.40 6.76 42.64
CA LYS A 241 3.37 7.78 41.58
C LYS A 241 4.33 7.42 40.43
N PHE A 242 5.55 6.97 40.70
CA PHE A 242 6.48 6.57 39.63
C PHE A 242 5.92 5.41 38.78
N ILE A 243 5.34 4.38 39.40
CA ILE A 243 4.73 3.26 38.67
C ILE A 243 3.51 3.74 37.88
N LEU A 244 2.60 4.51 38.48
CA LEU A 244 1.46 5.10 37.77
C LEU A 244 1.90 6.03 36.61
N SER A 245 3.02 6.73 36.75
CA SER A 245 3.60 7.54 35.68
C SER A 245 4.10 6.71 34.50
N GLY A 246 4.59 5.49 34.72
CA GLY A 246 4.86 4.53 33.65
C GLY A 246 3.57 3.99 33.01
N LEU A 247 2.63 3.51 33.84
CA LEU A 247 1.35 2.91 33.42
C LEU A 247 0.39 3.89 32.71
N GLN A 248 0.58 5.19 32.87
CA GLN A 248 -0.19 6.27 32.22
C GLN A 248 0.65 7.17 31.31
N GLU A 249 1.95 6.88 31.15
CA GLU A 249 2.90 7.67 30.33
C GLU A 249 3.03 9.17 30.71
N THR A 250 2.63 9.59 31.91
CA THR A 250 2.66 11.00 32.35
C THR A 250 3.24 11.19 33.75
N ASN A 251 3.96 12.30 33.96
CA ASN A 251 4.42 12.75 35.29
C ASN A 251 3.27 13.20 36.22
N TYR A 252 2.03 13.22 35.72
CA TYR A 252 0.80 13.64 36.42
C TYR A 252 -0.32 12.60 36.27
N PRO A 253 -0.17 11.40 36.86
CA PRO A 253 -1.18 10.36 36.77
C PRO A 253 -2.48 10.78 37.47
N ILE A 254 -3.61 10.39 36.88
CA ILE A 254 -4.99 10.70 37.29
C ILE A 254 -5.80 9.42 37.45
N SER A 255 -6.99 9.47 38.05
CA SER A 255 -7.79 8.26 38.20
C SER A 255 -8.27 7.72 36.84
N TYR A 256 -8.60 6.44 36.79
CA TYR A 256 -9.29 5.85 35.63
C TYR A 256 -10.72 6.41 35.47
N ILE A 257 -11.31 6.97 36.53
CA ILE A 257 -12.59 7.68 36.46
C ILE A 257 -12.42 9.00 35.68
N ASP A 258 -11.39 9.79 36.01
CA ASP A 258 -11.04 11.03 35.29
C ASP A 258 -10.74 10.74 33.81
N GLN A 259 -9.97 9.69 33.52
CA GLN A 259 -9.66 9.29 32.14
C GLN A 259 -10.95 8.96 31.36
N ASN A 260 -11.85 8.17 31.95
CA ASN A 260 -13.13 7.82 31.33
C ASN A 260 -14.05 9.04 31.15
N TYR A 261 -14.05 9.99 32.09
CA TYR A 261 -14.78 11.25 31.98
C TYR A 261 -14.25 12.10 30.80
N ILE A 262 -12.93 12.29 30.71
CA ILE A 262 -12.31 13.10 29.64
C ILE A 262 -12.48 12.44 28.26
N ILE A 263 -12.49 11.10 28.17
CA ILE A 263 -12.85 10.40 26.92
C ILE A 263 -14.31 10.68 26.53
N LYS A 264 -15.25 10.70 27.49
CA LYS A 264 -16.65 11.07 27.21
C LYS A 264 -16.79 12.54 26.78
N ASP A 265 -16.14 13.48 27.46
CA ASP A 265 -16.11 14.93 27.14
C ASP A 265 -15.63 15.15 25.69
N TYR A 266 -14.51 14.50 25.33
CA TYR A 266 -14.00 14.46 23.95
C TYR A 266 -14.99 13.87 22.93
N LEU A 267 -15.64 12.73 23.24
CA LEU A 267 -16.54 12.06 22.31
C LEU A 267 -17.85 12.82 22.11
N GLN A 268 -18.35 13.53 23.14
CA GLN A 268 -19.50 14.44 23.01
C GLN A 268 -19.17 15.60 22.05
N LEU A 269 -18.03 16.27 22.24
CA LEU A 269 -17.56 17.35 21.36
C LEU A 269 -17.46 16.89 19.90
N VAL A 270 -16.90 15.70 19.67
CA VAL A 270 -16.54 15.20 18.33
C VAL A 270 -17.68 14.48 17.60
N LYS A 271 -18.55 13.75 18.31
CA LYS A 271 -19.62 12.92 17.72
C LYS A 271 -21.04 13.40 18.01
N LYS A 272 -21.23 14.33 18.96
CA LYS A 272 -22.56 14.78 19.45
C LYS A 272 -23.41 13.61 19.99
N THR A 273 -22.76 12.61 20.60
CA THR A 273 -23.41 11.50 21.33
C THR A 273 -24.10 11.99 22.60
N ARG A 274 -25.09 11.24 23.09
CA ARG A 274 -25.81 11.55 24.34
C ARG A 274 -25.01 11.05 25.55
N GLU A 275 -25.26 11.63 26.73
CA GLU A 275 -24.53 11.29 27.96
C GLU A 275 -24.72 9.82 28.40
N ASP A 276 -25.91 9.27 28.15
CA ASP A 276 -26.32 7.90 28.49
C ASP A 276 -25.83 6.82 27.49
N ASP A 277 -25.25 7.20 26.34
CA ASP A 277 -24.81 6.22 25.35
C ASP A 277 -23.69 5.32 25.94
N SER A 278 -23.82 3.99 25.77
CA SER A 278 -22.80 3.02 26.20
C SER A 278 -21.63 2.99 25.22
N ILE A 279 -20.80 4.04 25.23
CA ILE A 279 -19.76 4.24 24.21
C ILE A 279 -18.61 3.22 24.38
N ASN A 280 -18.54 2.25 23.47
CA ASN A 280 -17.37 1.39 23.30
C ASN A 280 -16.29 2.17 22.54
N VAL A 281 -15.22 2.56 23.25
CA VAL A 281 -14.13 3.41 22.74
C VAL A 281 -13.14 2.57 21.93
N THR A 282 -12.78 3.03 20.73
CA THR A 282 -11.89 2.30 19.82
C THR A 282 -10.83 3.19 19.18
N PRO A 283 -9.70 2.63 18.68
CA PRO A 283 -8.71 3.38 17.89
C PRO A 283 -9.22 4.00 16.57
N LYS A 284 -10.50 3.81 16.20
CA LYS A 284 -11.17 4.52 15.11
C LYS A 284 -11.70 5.90 15.52
N ASP A 285 -11.81 6.16 16.82
CA ASP A 285 -12.39 7.39 17.35
C ASP A 285 -11.39 8.56 17.35
N PHE A 286 -10.10 8.27 17.13
CA PHE A 286 -9.07 9.26 16.85
C PHE A 286 -9.31 9.90 15.48
N ILE A 287 -9.88 11.11 15.45
CA ILE A 287 -10.32 11.77 14.21
C ILE A 287 -9.20 12.37 13.34
N GLY A 288 -7.97 12.45 13.84
CA GLY A 288 -6.83 12.95 13.06
C GLY A 288 -6.56 12.04 11.85
N PRO A 289 -6.70 12.54 10.60
CA PRO A 289 -6.62 11.69 9.42
C PRO A 289 -5.16 11.40 9.05
N SER A 290 -4.95 10.29 8.33
CA SER A 290 -3.62 9.79 7.97
C SER A 290 -3.17 10.28 6.58
N SER A 291 -2.01 10.92 6.51
CA SER A 291 -1.40 11.43 5.28
C SER A 291 -0.90 10.31 4.36
N SER A 292 -1.10 10.49 3.06
CA SER A 292 -0.66 9.59 1.98
C SER A 292 0.82 9.81 1.63
N THR A 293 1.50 8.80 1.11
CA THR A 293 2.94 8.91 0.74
C THR A 293 3.08 9.64 -0.60
N LEU A 294 3.94 10.67 -0.66
CA LEU A 294 4.21 11.46 -1.86
C LEU A 294 4.86 10.60 -2.97
N GLN A 295 4.38 10.75 -4.20
CA GLN A 295 4.86 10.04 -5.40
C GLN A 295 5.21 11.01 -6.52
N ILE A 296 5.97 10.57 -7.53
CA ILE A 296 6.48 11.44 -8.62
C ILE A 296 5.35 12.24 -9.31
N ILE A 297 4.20 11.62 -9.55
CA ILE A 297 3.00 12.27 -10.11
C ILE A 297 2.48 13.47 -9.30
N ASN A 298 2.86 13.60 -8.02
CA ASN A 298 2.51 14.73 -7.18
C ASN A 298 3.48 15.91 -7.30
N ILE A 299 4.64 15.77 -7.97
CA ILE A 299 5.69 16.81 -8.06
C ILE A 299 6.01 17.22 -9.51
N VAL A 300 5.52 16.51 -10.52
CA VAL A 300 5.66 16.87 -11.95
C VAL A 300 5.18 18.30 -12.24
N PRO A 301 5.73 18.98 -13.27
CA PRO A 301 5.19 20.26 -13.75
C PRO A 301 3.70 20.18 -14.10
N LEU A 302 2.98 21.27 -13.87
CA LEU A 302 1.56 21.37 -14.19
C LEU A 302 1.37 21.74 -15.67
N THR A 303 1.03 20.75 -16.50
CA THR A 303 0.49 21.00 -17.85
C THR A 303 -1.03 21.16 -17.77
N GLN A 304 -1.65 21.73 -18.81
CA GLN A 304 -3.11 21.94 -18.87
C GLN A 304 -3.93 20.63 -18.73
N ASP A 305 -3.31 19.48 -19.00
CA ASP A 305 -3.96 18.18 -18.99
C ASP A 305 -3.82 17.44 -17.64
N ILE A 306 -2.91 17.82 -16.73
CA ILE A 306 -2.66 17.05 -15.49
C ILE A 306 -3.67 17.40 -14.39
N LYS A 307 -4.71 16.57 -14.25
CA LYS A 307 -5.74 16.65 -13.19
C LYS A 307 -5.43 15.75 -11.97
N ALA A 308 -4.15 15.62 -11.62
CA ALA A 308 -3.69 14.85 -10.46
C ALA A 308 -3.53 15.74 -9.21
N ILE A 309 -3.52 15.13 -8.01
CA ILE A 309 -3.13 15.82 -6.77
C ILE A 309 -1.64 16.18 -6.90
N ASN A 310 -1.28 17.45 -6.78
CA ASN A 310 0.09 17.93 -7.04
C ASN A 310 0.47 19.09 -6.09
N ILE A 311 1.69 19.07 -5.54
CA ILE A 311 2.13 20.02 -4.52
C ILE A 311 2.50 21.41 -5.07
N ARG A 312 2.65 21.57 -6.40
CA ARG A 312 3.00 22.85 -7.04
C ARG A 312 1.88 23.90 -7.01
N ASN A 313 0.71 23.59 -6.44
CA ASN A 313 -0.46 24.48 -6.45
C ASN A 313 -1.29 24.33 -5.17
N ASN A 314 -1.47 25.40 -4.40
CA ASN A 314 -2.24 25.46 -3.15
C ASN A 314 -1.75 24.52 -2.02
N TYR A 315 -0.44 24.47 -1.77
CA TYR A 315 0.14 23.72 -0.65
C TYR A 315 1.03 24.56 0.26
N THR A 316 1.01 24.20 1.54
CA THR A 316 2.06 24.53 2.52
C THR A 316 2.93 23.30 2.77
N VAL A 317 4.19 23.52 3.17
CA VAL A 317 5.10 22.49 3.66
C VAL A 317 5.58 22.80 5.07
N THR A 318 5.77 21.77 5.89
CA THR A 318 6.40 21.82 7.21
C THR A 318 7.28 20.58 7.42
N ASP A 319 8.17 20.62 8.41
CA ASP A 319 8.95 19.44 8.80
C ASP A 319 8.05 18.31 9.31
N LYS A 320 8.48 17.07 9.11
CA LYS A 320 8.01 15.95 9.92
C LYS A 320 9.01 15.71 11.05
N ALA A 321 8.54 15.73 12.29
CA ALA A 321 9.37 15.41 13.45
C ALA A 321 9.28 13.92 13.78
N ASP A 322 10.28 13.36 14.46
CA ASP A 322 10.17 12.03 15.07
C ASP A 322 9.44 12.10 16.43
N GLY A 323 8.25 12.71 16.42
CA GLY A 323 7.36 12.84 17.57
C GLY A 323 6.20 11.87 17.53
N ILE A 324 5.65 11.52 18.70
CA ILE A 324 4.46 10.67 18.79
C ILE A 324 3.23 11.53 18.52
N ARG A 325 2.53 11.33 17.40
CA ARG A 325 1.29 12.05 17.09
C ARG A 325 0.22 11.81 18.15
N LYS A 326 -0.31 12.89 18.71
CA LYS A 326 -1.36 12.92 19.72
C LYS A 326 -2.24 14.15 19.46
N MET A 327 -3.53 14.09 19.76
CA MET A 327 -4.33 15.30 19.81
C MET A 327 -4.20 15.95 21.19
N LEU A 328 -4.14 17.28 21.24
CA LEU A 328 -4.19 18.06 22.48
C LEU A 328 -5.61 18.57 22.70
N TYR A 329 -6.16 18.27 23.86
CA TYR A 329 -7.53 18.62 24.25
C TYR A 329 -7.52 19.53 25.48
N VAL A 330 -8.15 20.69 25.35
CA VAL A 330 -8.47 21.58 26.48
C VAL A 330 -9.91 21.29 26.90
N SER A 331 -10.07 20.69 28.07
CA SER A 331 -11.35 20.23 28.60
C SER A 331 -12.33 21.37 28.91
N SER A 332 -13.57 20.97 29.21
CA SER A 332 -14.64 21.81 29.76
C SER A 332 -14.28 22.59 31.04
N ILE A 333 -13.18 22.22 31.72
CA ILE A 333 -12.65 22.87 32.93
C ILE A 333 -11.24 23.46 32.76
N GLY A 334 -10.77 23.66 31.52
CA GLY A 334 -9.48 24.32 31.23
C GLY A 334 -8.22 23.48 31.41
N LYS A 335 -8.33 22.25 31.96
CA LYS A 335 -7.21 21.31 32.06
C LYS A 335 -6.82 20.75 30.69
N ILE A 336 -5.51 20.57 30.49
CA ILE A 336 -4.91 20.22 29.20
C ILE A 336 -4.48 18.74 29.20
N TYR A 337 -4.97 17.99 28.22
CA TYR A 337 -4.73 16.55 28.05
C TYR A 337 -4.16 16.24 26.67
N LEU A 338 -3.40 15.15 26.56
CA LEU A 338 -3.04 14.54 25.28
C LEU A 338 -3.81 13.23 25.09
N ILE A 339 -4.33 13.01 23.89
CA ILE A 339 -5.10 11.83 23.49
C ILE A 339 -4.28 11.07 22.43
N THR A 340 -3.95 9.81 22.71
CA THR A 340 -3.14 8.99 21.79
C THR A 340 -3.98 8.42 20.64
N MET A 341 -3.31 7.93 19.59
CA MET A 341 -3.95 7.23 18.46
C MET A 341 -4.73 5.96 18.84
N ASN A 342 -4.56 5.48 20.08
CA ASN A 342 -5.24 4.33 20.67
C ASN A 342 -6.23 4.75 21.79
N MET A 343 -6.60 6.04 21.84
CA MET A 343 -7.55 6.64 22.79
C MET A 343 -7.15 6.61 24.28
N ASN A 344 -5.87 6.42 24.60
CA ASN A 344 -5.38 6.63 25.97
C ASN A 344 -5.30 8.13 26.28
N ILE A 345 -5.73 8.53 27.48
CA ILE A 345 -5.61 9.90 28.00
C ILE A 345 -4.30 10.05 28.78
N GLN A 346 -3.58 11.13 28.54
CA GLN A 346 -2.40 11.54 29.29
C GLN A 346 -2.61 12.97 29.77
N PHE A 347 -2.87 13.16 31.07
CA PHE A 347 -2.95 14.52 31.64
C PHE A 347 -1.56 15.17 31.62
N THR A 348 -1.46 16.40 31.12
CA THR A 348 -0.16 17.07 30.96
C THR A 348 0.41 17.64 32.26
N GLY A 349 -0.45 17.81 33.28
CA GLY A 349 -0.15 18.63 34.46
C GLY A 349 -0.43 20.12 34.27
N ALA A 350 -0.83 20.56 33.06
CA ALA A 350 -1.11 21.96 32.76
C ALA A 350 -2.62 22.27 32.69
N GLU A 351 -2.96 23.53 32.97
CA GLU A 351 -4.29 24.10 32.76
C GLU A 351 -4.21 25.54 32.25
N THR A 352 -5.31 26.07 31.72
CA THR A 352 -5.44 27.48 31.32
C THR A 352 -6.63 28.12 32.02
N GLY A 353 -6.47 29.38 32.45
CA GLY A 353 -7.57 30.21 32.94
C GLY A 353 -8.45 30.80 31.82
N ASN A 354 -8.04 30.68 30.56
CA ASN A 354 -8.73 31.29 29.43
C ASN A 354 -9.96 30.48 28.99
N LYS A 355 -11.13 30.87 29.50
CA LYS A 355 -12.42 30.21 29.27
C LYS A 355 -12.87 30.19 27.81
N GLU A 356 -12.40 31.11 26.96
CA GLU A 356 -12.71 31.10 25.52
C GLU A 356 -12.09 29.90 24.79
N LEU A 357 -11.05 29.30 25.38
CA LEU A 357 -10.28 28.19 24.82
C LEU A 357 -10.70 26.82 25.37
N PHE A 358 -11.71 26.76 26.24
CA PHE A 358 -12.24 25.49 26.75
C PHE A 358 -12.97 24.73 25.62
N ASN A 359 -13.07 23.40 25.73
CA ASN A 359 -13.63 22.52 24.68
C ASN A 359 -12.93 22.70 23.31
N SER A 360 -11.60 22.78 23.31
CA SER A 360 -10.79 22.97 22.11
C SER A 360 -9.88 21.79 21.83
N LEU A 361 -9.64 21.49 20.55
CA LEU A 361 -8.94 20.29 20.10
C LEU A 361 -7.96 20.61 18.97
N LEU A 362 -6.68 20.30 19.18
CA LEU A 362 -5.57 20.50 18.25
C LEU A 362 -4.97 19.14 17.86
N ASP A 363 -4.30 19.05 16.72
CA ASP A 363 -3.50 17.89 16.31
C ASP A 363 -2.02 18.27 16.14
N GLY A 364 -1.13 17.33 16.45
CA GLY A 364 0.28 17.65 16.71
C GLY A 364 1.16 16.44 17.02
N GLU A 365 2.47 16.70 17.10
CA GLU A 365 3.50 15.71 17.42
C GLU A 365 4.05 15.98 18.84
N HIS A 366 3.94 15.01 19.76
CA HIS A 366 4.50 15.09 21.11
C HIS A 366 5.93 14.55 21.13
N ILE A 367 6.87 15.45 21.41
CA ILE A 367 8.31 15.24 21.41
C ILE A 367 8.79 15.29 22.87
N LYS A 368 9.09 14.13 23.46
CA LYS A 368 9.49 14.04 24.87
C LYS A 368 10.92 14.58 25.11
N HIS A 369 11.84 14.33 24.19
CA HIS A 369 13.27 14.65 24.33
C HIS A 369 13.81 15.41 23.10
N ASN A 370 14.88 16.19 23.29
CA ASN A 370 15.63 16.83 22.22
C ASN A 370 16.68 15.87 21.60
N LYS A 371 17.42 16.32 20.58
CA LYS A 371 18.51 15.56 19.92
C LYS A 371 19.61 15.06 20.87
N THR A 372 19.82 15.72 22.01
CA THR A 372 20.82 15.33 23.02
C THR A 372 20.22 14.50 24.17
N GLY A 373 19.02 13.93 23.99
CA GLY A 373 18.34 13.10 25.00
C GLY A 373 17.78 13.85 26.21
N LYS A 374 17.90 15.19 26.27
CA LYS A 374 17.37 16.01 27.35
C LYS A 374 15.85 16.07 27.24
N PHE A 375 15.13 15.87 28.34
CA PHE A 375 13.67 16.00 28.40
C PHE A 375 13.24 17.46 28.17
N ILE A 376 12.32 17.67 27.22
CA ILE A 376 11.79 19.01 26.84
C ILE A 376 10.27 19.09 26.87
N ASN A 377 9.57 17.95 26.79
CA ASN A 377 8.11 17.86 26.81
C ASN A 377 7.40 18.86 25.88
N LEU A 378 7.77 18.83 24.59
CA LEU A 378 7.25 19.73 23.56
C LEU A 378 6.06 19.11 22.81
N TYR A 379 4.98 19.87 22.66
CA TYR A 379 3.89 19.57 21.74
C TYR A 379 3.94 20.52 20.53
N ALA A 380 4.37 19.98 19.39
CA ALA A 380 4.45 20.70 18.13
C ALA A 380 3.13 20.54 17.36
N SER A 381 2.24 21.51 17.51
CA SER A 381 0.91 21.53 16.86
C SER A 381 0.98 21.92 15.39
N PHE A 382 0.16 21.28 14.55
CA PHE A 382 0.14 21.53 13.10
C PHE A 382 -1.26 21.83 12.52
N ASP A 383 -2.35 21.51 13.23
CA ASP A 383 -3.72 21.90 12.83
C ASP A 383 -4.64 22.06 14.05
N ILE A 384 -5.77 22.75 13.87
CA ILE A 384 -6.82 22.94 14.91
C ILE A 384 -8.18 22.49 14.39
N TYR A 385 -8.88 21.68 15.18
CA TYR A 385 -10.15 21.04 14.80
C TYR A 385 -11.35 21.64 15.52
N PHE A 386 -11.20 22.00 16.79
CA PHE A 386 -12.26 22.63 17.57
C PHE A 386 -11.69 23.80 18.39
N ILE A 387 -12.46 24.87 18.52
CA ILE A 387 -12.16 26.02 19.39
C ILE A 387 -13.44 26.49 20.08
N GLY A 388 -13.43 26.62 21.41
CA GLY A 388 -14.61 27.05 22.18
C GLY A 388 -15.83 26.14 22.01
N GLY A 389 -15.64 24.85 21.76
CA GLY A 389 -16.69 23.90 21.40
C GLY A 389 -17.18 23.94 19.94
N LYS A 390 -16.72 24.91 19.14
CA LYS A 390 -17.08 25.04 17.72
C LYS A 390 -16.12 24.22 16.84
N ASP A 391 -16.68 23.39 15.97
CA ASP A 391 -15.93 22.70 14.90
C ASP A 391 -15.43 23.72 13.85
N VAL A 392 -14.15 23.63 13.50
CA VAL A 392 -13.48 24.47 12.49
C VAL A 392 -12.83 23.64 11.38
N ARG A 393 -13.06 22.32 11.35
CA ARG A 393 -12.48 21.41 10.34
C ARG A 393 -12.94 21.67 8.92
N GLU A 394 -14.12 22.27 8.74
CA GLU A 394 -14.68 22.66 7.42
C GLU A 394 -13.98 23.89 6.81
N LEU A 395 -13.27 24.69 7.61
CA LEU A 395 -12.54 25.87 7.14
C LEU A 395 -11.33 25.48 6.28
N GLU A 396 -10.87 26.40 5.43
CA GLU A 396 -9.62 26.24 4.69
C GLU A 396 -8.40 26.39 5.63
N PHE A 397 -7.23 25.90 5.25
CA PHE A 397 -6.05 25.85 6.11
C PHE A 397 -5.31 27.19 6.18
N PHE A 398 -5.09 27.86 5.04
CA PHE A 398 -4.26 29.06 4.93
C PHE A 398 -4.86 30.08 3.94
N PRO A 399 -4.81 31.40 4.24
CA PRO A 399 -5.26 32.46 3.32
C PRO A 399 -4.60 32.38 1.94
N GLN A 400 -5.34 32.73 0.88
CA GLN A 400 -4.84 32.72 -0.50
C GLN A 400 -4.59 34.14 -1.03
N GLN A 401 -5.29 35.14 -0.48
CA GLN A 401 -5.24 36.54 -0.90
C GLN A 401 -4.96 37.47 0.29
N THR A 402 -4.45 38.67 0.04
CA THR A 402 -4.20 39.68 1.09
C THR A 402 -5.49 40.25 1.70
N GLU A 403 -6.62 40.09 1.02
CA GLU A 403 -7.96 40.49 1.46
C GLU A 403 -8.67 39.41 2.31
N ASP A 404 -8.09 38.21 2.43
CA ASP A 404 -8.70 37.09 3.14
C ASP A 404 -8.79 37.33 4.65
N ILE A 405 -9.98 37.14 5.20
CA ILE A 405 -10.25 37.35 6.64
C ILE A 405 -9.61 36.21 7.45
N PRO A 406 -8.58 36.44 8.30
CA PRO A 406 -7.81 35.35 8.91
C PRO A 406 -8.61 34.41 9.81
N THR A 407 -9.73 34.88 10.38
CA THR A 407 -10.65 34.07 11.21
C THR A 407 -11.46 33.04 10.41
N LYS A 408 -11.27 32.95 9.09
CA LYS A 408 -11.81 31.89 8.23
C LYS A 408 -10.82 30.75 7.94
N PHE A 409 -9.59 30.79 8.47
CA PHE A 409 -8.53 29.84 8.12
C PHE A 409 -7.91 29.18 9.36
N ARG A 410 -7.64 27.87 9.29
CA ARG A 410 -7.23 27.09 10.48
C ARG A 410 -5.85 27.46 11.01
N LEU A 411 -4.85 27.74 10.16
CA LEU A 411 -3.49 28.05 10.63
C LEU A 411 -3.39 29.40 11.37
N PRO A 412 -4.06 30.50 10.94
CA PRO A 412 -4.19 31.71 11.74
C PRO A 412 -4.98 31.51 13.06
N ILE A 413 -6.05 30.70 13.05
CA ILE A 413 -6.79 30.36 14.27
C ILE A 413 -5.91 29.58 15.26
N LEU A 414 -5.13 28.61 14.78
CA LEU A 414 -4.17 27.84 15.58
C LEU A 414 -3.09 28.75 16.21
N GLN A 415 -2.57 29.71 15.43
CA GLN A 415 -1.62 30.69 15.97
C GLN A 415 -2.24 31.52 17.10
N LYS A 416 -3.40 32.14 16.85
CA LYS A 416 -4.08 32.96 17.87
C LYS A 416 -4.47 32.13 19.10
N PHE A 417 -4.83 30.85 18.93
CA PHE A 417 -5.12 29.94 20.03
C PHE A 417 -3.91 29.81 20.98
N ILE A 418 -2.72 29.56 20.43
CA ILE A 418 -1.49 29.34 21.21
C ILE A 418 -1.03 30.63 21.89
N GLU A 419 -1.07 31.75 21.17
CA GLU A 419 -0.76 33.09 21.71
C GLU A 419 -1.64 33.47 22.92
N ASN A 420 -2.87 32.95 22.99
CA ASN A 420 -3.82 33.23 24.06
C ASN A 420 -3.94 32.08 25.10
N LEU A 421 -3.21 30.97 24.91
CA LEU A 421 -3.36 29.76 25.73
C LEU A 421 -2.85 29.95 27.16
N ASN A 422 -1.74 30.64 27.35
CA ASN A 422 -1.14 30.98 28.65
C ASN A 422 -1.20 29.82 29.69
N PRO A 423 -0.64 28.64 29.38
CA PRO A 423 -0.76 27.47 30.24
C PRO A 423 0.12 27.60 31.49
N VAL A 424 -0.41 27.15 32.63
CA VAL A 424 0.28 27.09 33.93
C VAL A 424 0.24 25.67 34.51
N LEU A 425 1.12 25.35 35.46
CA LEU A 425 1.07 24.11 36.24
C LEU A 425 -0.18 24.09 37.14
N VAL A 426 -0.95 23.00 37.08
CA VAL A 426 -2.25 22.82 37.74
C VAL A 426 -2.27 23.19 39.23
N ASN A 427 -3.25 24.02 39.62
CA ASN A 427 -3.41 24.67 40.92
C ASN A 427 -2.26 25.63 41.33
N THR A 428 -1.48 26.17 40.39
CA THR A 428 -0.40 27.13 40.66
C THR A 428 -0.30 28.21 39.57
N GLU A 429 0.44 29.28 39.85
CA GLU A 429 0.83 30.30 38.86
C GLU A 429 2.20 30.00 38.22
N THR A 430 2.72 28.78 38.37
CA THR A 430 4.07 28.42 37.90
C THR A 430 4.06 27.90 36.45
N ILE A 431 5.24 27.94 35.81
CA ILE A 431 5.46 27.60 34.40
C ILE A 431 4.84 26.23 34.05
N SER A 432 4.10 26.17 32.93
CA SER A 432 3.53 24.93 32.40
C SER A 432 4.57 23.79 32.33
N PRO A 433 4.22 22.56 32.79
CA PRO A 433 5.08 21.39 32.62
C PRO A 433 5.19 20.88 31.18
N ILE A 434 4.41 21.44 30.24
CA ILE A 434 4.44 21.11 28.80
C ILE A 434 4.66 22.38 27.96
N ARG A 435 5.57 22.33 26.99
CA ARG A 435 5.80 23.42 26.02
C ARG A 435 4.86 23.20 24.84
N ILE A 436 4.10 24.21 24.42
CA ILE A 436 3.09 24.09 23.34
C ILE A 436 3.40 25.13 22.28
N GLU A 437 3.71 24.68 21.06
CA GLU A 437 4.20 25.54 19.97
C GLU A 437 3.46 25.23 18.67
N LYS A 438 3.43 26.21 17.77
CA LYS A 438 2.96 26.05 16.38
C LYS A 438 4.14 25.58 15.53
N LYS A 439 3.95 24.56 14.69
CA LYS A 439 4.94 24.24 13.64
C LYS A 439 5.14 25.43 12.70
N ARG A 440 6.35 25.54 12.15
CA ARG A 440 6.67 26.50 11.09
C ARG A 440 6.23 25.91 9.75
N PHE A 441 5.37 26.63 9.05
CA PHE A 441 4.97 26.32 7.68
C PHE A 441 5.67 27.27 6.71
N PHE A 442 5.79 26.83 5.47
CA PHE A 442 6.17 27.63 4.33
C PHE A 442 5.12 27.44 3.23
N GLU A 443 4.57 28.55 2.75
CA GLU A 443 3.54 28.63 1.73
C GLU A 443 4.12 28.83 0.32
N THR A 444 3.29 28.56 -0.70
CA THR A 444 3.54 28.99 -2.09
C THR A 444 2.93 30.38 -2.29
N ASN A 445 3.69 31.34 -2.81
CA ASN A 445 3.26 32.70 -3.14
C ASN A 445 3.95 33.21 -4.42
N GLU A 446 3.73 34.47 -4.81
CA GLU A 446 4.30 35.04 -6.05
C GLU A 446 5.84 35.09 -6.09
N TYR A 447 6.50 35.04 -4.92
CA TYR A 447 7.96 35.15 -4.76
C TYR A 447 8.63 33.85 -4.31
N GLN A 448 7.86 32.86 -3.87
CA GLN A 448 8.36 31.61 -3.30
C GLN A 448 7.53 30.41 -3.74
N ASN A 449 8.19 29.38 -4.27
CA ASN A 449 7.56 28.12 -4.64
C ASN A 449 7.71 27.04 -3.55
N ILE A 450 6.93 25.96 -3.65
CA ILE A 450 6.90 24.89 -2.63
C ILE A 450 8.27 24.21 -2.40
N PHE A 451 9.11 24.11 -3.43
CA PHE A 451 10.45 23.50 -3.33
C PHE A 451 11.42 24.40 -2.58
N ASP A 452 11.31 25.73 -2.69
CA ASP A 452 12.09 26.69 -1.89
C ASP A 452 11.79 26.54 -0.38
N GLY A 453 10.52 26.26 -0.05
CA GLY A 453 10.11 25.92 1.31
C GLY A 453 10.76 24.62 1.80
N CYS A 454 10.79 23.59 0.95
CA CYS A 454 11.47 22.32 1.24
C CYS A 454 12.98 22.48 1.41
N TYR A 455 13.63 23.27 0.54
CA TYR A 455 15.05 23.64 0.64
C TYR A 455 15.33 24.37 1.96
N THR A 456 14.49 25.32 2.34
CA THR A 456 14.64 26.08 3.58
C THR A 456 14.54 25.16 4.81
N ILE A 457 13.57 24.25 4.84
CA ILE A 457 13.45 23.24 5.91
C ILE A 457 14.69 22.35 5.94
N GLN A 458 15.13 21.81 4.80
CA GLN A 458 16.30 20.93 4.73
C GLN A 458 17.58 21.64 5.18
N ASN A 459 17.79 22.90 4.77
CA ASN A 459 18.92 23.69 5.21
C ASN A 459 18.88 23.92 6.74
N ASN A 460 17.71 24.21 7.31
CA ASN A 460 17.55 24.37 8.76
C ASN A 460 17.81 23.06 9.53
N ILE A 461 17.46 21.91 8.95
CA ILE A 461 17.81 20.58 9.48
C ILE A 461 19.33 20.37 9.45
N ASN A 462 19.96 20.62 8.30
CA ASN A 462 21.41 20.45 8.09
C ASN A 462 22.25 21.40 8.98
N GLN A 463 21.75 22.62 9.25
CA GLN A 463 22.36 23.60 10.15
C GLN A 463 22.06 23.33 11.64
N GLY A 464 21.29 22.28 11.96
CA GLY A 464 20.99 21.90 13.35
C GLY A 464 20.02 22.83 14.08
N LEU A 465 19.28 23.68 13.36
CA LEU A 465 18.38 24.69 13.95
C LEU A 465 17.12 24.09 14.61
N TYR A 466 16.81 22.83 14.32
CA TYR A 466 15.76 22.06 14.96
C TYR A 466 16.27 21.37 16.24
N GLU A 467 15.61 21.65 17.38
CA GLU A 467 15.90 21.03 18.70
C GLU A 467 15.61 19.51 18.74
N TYR A 468 14.87 18.99 17.77
CA TYR A 468 14.39 17.61 17.70
C TYR A 468 14.69 16.96 16.34
N GLU A 469 14.72 15.63 16.29
CA GLU A 469 14.96 14.90 15.03
C GLU A 469 13.78 14.96 14.07
N THR A 470 14.10 14.90 12.78
CA THR A 470 13.19 15.09 11.66
C THR A 470 13.41 14.04 10.58
N ASP A 471 12.37 13.30 10.21
CA ASP A 471 12.42 12.13 9.33
C ASP A 471 11.78 12.34 7.95
N GLY A 472 11.41 13.58 7.61
CA GLY A 472 10.80 13.92 6.32
C GLY A 472 10.09 15.28 6.30
N LEU A 473 9.13 15.41 5.37
CA LEU A 473 8.33 16.62 5.14
C LEU A 473 6.83 16.28 5.12
N ILE A 474 6.00 17.18 5.62
CA ILE A 474 4.53 17.12 5.54
C ILE A 474 4.03 18.26 4.65
N PHE A 475 3.17 17.93 3.71
CA PHE A 475 2.48 18.86 2.81
C PHE A 475 0.99 18.89 3.14
N THR A 476 0.48 20.08 3.43
CA THR A 476 -0.92 20.32 3.79
C THR A 476 -1.58 21.24 2.76
N PRO A 477 -2.73 20.86 2.18
CA PRO A 477 -3.43 21.67 1.18
C PRO A 477 -3.98 22.95 1.82
N MET A 478 -3.77 24.10 1.18
CA MET A 478 -4.24 25.40 1.66
C MET A 478 -5.76 25.49 1.68
N ASN A 479 -6.42 25.00 0.63
CA ASN A 479 -7.83 25.30 0.30
C ASN A 479 -8.79 24.12 0.55
N LEU A 480 -8.48 23.27 1.53
CA LEU A 480 -9.31 22.11 1.90
C LEU A 480 -9.50 21.98 3.42
N GLY A 481 -10.70 21.55 3.80
CA GLY A 481 -11.04 21.11 5.15
C GLY A 481 -10.35 19.81 5.56
N VAL A 482 -10.30 19.53 6.86
CA VAL A 482 -9.59 18.38 7.44
C VAL A 482 -10.20 17.05 6.96
N GLY A 483 -9.39 16.23 6.29
CA GLY A 483 -9.83 14.91 5.77
C GLY A 483 -10.77 14.98 4.56
N VAL A 484 -10.91 16.16 3.95
CA VAL A 484 -11.77 16.39 2.77
C VAL A 484 -11.01 15.99 1.50
N ASN A 485 -11.56 15.02 0.76
CA ASN A 485 -11.00 14.53 -0.52
C ASN A 485 -11.77 15.05 -1.75
N LYS A 486 -12.89 15.75 -1.57
CA LYS A 486 -13.68 16.38 -2.66
C LYS A 486 -14.29 17.69 -2.15
N LYS A 487 -14.39 18.70 -3.03
CA LYS A 487 -15.03 19.97 -2.69
C LYS A 487 -16.52 19.74 -2.37
N GLY A 488 -16.89 19.90 -1.10
CA GLY A 488 -18.23 19.61 -0.57
C GLY A 488 -18.36 18.33 0.27
N ASP A 489 -17.33 17.48 0.37
CA ASP A 489 -17.30 16.40 1.38
C ASP A 489 -17.15 17.01 2.78
N GLN A 490 -17.80 16.40 3.78
CA GLN A 490 -17.78 16.83 5.18
C GLN A 490 -16.67 16.14 6.00
N PRO A 491 -16.00 16.82 6.96
CA PRO A 491 -15.00 16.23 7.84
C PRO A 491 -15.54 15.03 8.64
N LYS A 492 -14.77 13.94 8.68
CA LYS A 492 -15.18 12.69 9.33
C LYS A 492 -14.88 12.73 10.83
N SER A 493 -15.87 12.41 11.67
CA SER A 493 -15.64 12.18 13.11
C SER A 493 -15.20 10.74 13.42
N TYR A 494 -14.30 10.21 12.59
CA TYR A 494 -13.59 8.94 12.77
C TYR A 494 -12.32 8.92 11.89
N LYS A 495 -11.34 8.09 12.28
CA LYS A 495 -10.03 7.92 11.63
C LYS A 495 -10.16 7.54 10.15
N SER A 496 -9.64 8.38 9.25
CA SER A 496 -9.61 8.14 7.79
C SER A 496 -8.22 8.38 7.19
N SER A 497 -8.04 8.09 5.90
CA SER A 497 -7.00 8.73 5.10
C SER A 497 -7.39 10.19 4.80
N TRP A 498 -6.41 10.98 4.40
CA TRP A 498 -6.60 12.23 3.67
C TRP A 498 -5.67 12.19 2.46
N ASP A 499 -6.26 12.15 1.26
CA ASP A 499 -5.52 11.81 0.04
C ASP A 499 -4.73 13.03 -0.48
N TYR A 500 -5.15 14.23 -0.06
CA TYR A 500 -4.47 15.51 -0.28
C TYR A 500 -3.47 15.88 0.83
N SER A 501 -3.48 15.25 2.02
CA SER A 501 -2.37 15.44 2.96
C SER A 501 -1.26 14.47 2.58
N LEU A 502 -0.10 14.98 2.21
CA LEU A 502 1.00 14.20 1.64
C LEU A 502 2.21 14.23 2.57
N LYS A 503 2.91 13.11 2.70
CA LYS A 503 4.17 12.99 3.44
C LYS A 503 5.27 12.52 2.52
N TRP A 504 6.43 13.15 2.58
CA TRP A 504 7.65 12.68 1.93
C TRP A 504 8.65 12.21 2.99
N LYS A 505 9.41 11.17 2.65
CA LYS A 505 10.56 10.68 3.39
C LYS A 505 11.71 10.40 2.43
N PRO A 506 12.98 10.52 2.86
CA PRO A 506 14.11 9.83 2.24
C PRO A 506 13.81 8.35 2.05
N ALA A 507 14.24 7.78 0.92
CA ALA A 507 13.88 6.42 0.51
C ALA A 507 14.34 5.34 1.51
N GLU A 508 15.49 5.54 2.16
CA GLU A 508 16.04 4.71 3.22
C GLU A 508 15.19 4.65 4.50
N PHE A 509 14.32 5.64 4.73
CA PHE A 509 13.40 5.71 5.88
C PHE A 509 11.96 5.28 5.53
N ASN A 510 11.73 4.72 4.34
CA ASN A 510 10.46 4.09 3.99
C ASN A 510 10.39 2.68 4.62
N THR A 511 9.45 2.51 5.55
CA THR A 511 9.18 1.23 6.22
C THR A 511 7.84 0.63 5.79
N VAL A 512 7.67 -0.67 6.00
CA VAL A 512 6.38 -1.38 5.88
C VAL A 512 6.16 -2.25 7.12
N ASP A 513 5.00 -2.12 7.75
CA ASP A 513 4.56 -3.02 8.83
C ASP A 513 3.97 -4.30 8.21
N PHE A 514 4.62 -5.44 8.43
CA PHE A 514 4.10 -6.75 8.00
C PHE A 514 3.69 -7.61 9.20
N LEU A 515 2.55 -8.29 9.10
CA LEU A 515 2.26 -9.45 9.95
C LEU A 515 3.12 -10.62 9.45
N ILE A 516 4.01 -11.14 10.28
CA ILE A 516 4.95 -12.19 9.85
C ILE A 516 4.40 -13.58 10.19
N THR A 517 4.54 -14.51 9.24
CA THR A 517 4.32 -15.95 9.49
C THR A 517 5.49 -16.75 8.96
N THR A 518 6.09 -17.58 9.79
CA THR A 518 7.19 -18.50 9.43
C THR A 518 6.72 -19.56 8.43
N LYS A 519 7.59 -19.88 7.46
CA LYS A 519 7.37 -20.96 6.49
C LYS A 519 7.45 -22.30 7.22
N LYS A 520 6.34 -23.05 7.24
CA LYS A 520 6.27 -24.37 7.89
C LYS A 520 6.64 -25.49 6.91
N ILE A 521 7.17 -26.59 7.46
CA ILE A 521 7.30 -27.90 6.79
C ILE A 521 6.04 -28.77 7.07
N PRO A 522 5.80 -29.87 6.31
CA PRO A 522 4.51 -30.60 6.37
C PRO A 522 4.12 -31.21 7.72
N ASN A 523 5.04 -31.34 8.66
CA ASN A 523 4.78 -31.79 10.04
C ASN A 523 4.41 -30.64 11.01
N GLY A 524 4.28 -29.40 10.52
CA GLY A 524 3.97 -28.21 11.31
C GLY A 524 5.18 -27.48 11.91
N GLY A 525 6.39 -28.04 11.83
CA GLY A 525 7.62 -27.37 12.27
C GLY A 525 8.05 -26.22 11.36
N ASP A 526 8.98 -25.38 11.82
CA ASP A 526 9.56 -24.31 11.01
C ASP A 526 10.57 -24.85 9.97
N PHE A 527 10.57 -24.27 8.77
CA PHE A 527 11.63 -24.47 7.79
C PHE A 527 12.90 -23.71 8.21
N ILE A 528 13.99 -24.45 8.43
CA ILE A 528 15.32 -23.91 8.67
C ILE A 528 16.20 -24.22 7.45
N GLY A 529 16.76 -23.18 6.83
CA GLY A 529 17.76 -23.28 5.77
C GLY A 529 19.18 -23.08 6.29
N ASN A 530 20.16 -23.58 5.54
CA ASN A 530 21.59 -23.39 5.81
C ASN A 530 22.23 -22.56 4.69
N LEU A 531 23.18 -21.69 5.06
CA LEU A 531 24.08 -20.98 4.15
C LEU A 531 25.50 -21.56 4.31
N PHE A 532 26.12 -21.91 3.18
CA PHE A 532 27.50 -22.38 3.13
C PHE A 532 28.40 -21.27 2.60
N GLN A 533 29.36 -20.81 3.40
CA GLN A 533 30.40 -19.89 2.92
C GLN A 533 31.52 -20.68 2.23
N SER A 534 31.96 -20.20 1.08
CA SER A 534 33.05 -20.79 0.29
C SER A 534 34.43 -20.38 0.83
N GLY A 535 34.73 -20.80 2.06
CA GLY A 535 36.02 -20.60 2.72
C GLY A 535 36.05 -21.32 4.08
N ILE A 536 37.14 -22.04 4.37
CA ILE A 536 37.32 -22.71 5.67
C ILE A 536 37.99 -21.72 6.62
N ASP A 537 37.19 -21.03 7.43
CA ASP A 537 37.70 -20.34 8.62
C ASP A 537 38.03 -21.40 9.69
N THR A 538 39.31 -21.50 10.05
CA THR A 538 39.83 -22.42 11.06
C THR A 538 39.72 -21.89 12.49
N SER A 539 39.19 -20.67 12.68
CA SER A 539 39.00 -20.04 13.99
C SER A 539 37.55 -20.12 14.51
N SER A 540 36.58 -20.43 13.67
CA SER A 540 35.15 -20.48 14.03
C SER A 540 34.63 -21.90 14.31
N LEU A 541 34.06 -22.09 15.49
CA LEU A 541 33.34 -23.32 15.89
C LEU A 541 31.96 -23.49 15.21
N ASN A 542 31.43 -22.46 14.53
CA ASN A 542 30.11 -22.49 13.89
C ASN A 542 30.22 -22.21 12.37
N GLN A 543 30.57 -23.25 11.60
CA GLN A 543 30.68 -23.15 10.14
C GLN A 543 29.32 -23.22 9.39
N ILE A 544 28.20 -23.46 10.08
CA ILE A 544 26.86 -23.52 9.48
C ILE A 544 26.04 -22.31 9.92
N ILE A 545 25.97 -21.30 9.05
CA ILE A 545 25.05 -20.17 9.17
C ILE A 545 23.63 -20.69 8.86
N GLN A 546 22.65 -20.39 9.71
CA GLN A 546 21.27 -20.88 9.56
C GLN A 546 20.27 -19.74 9.48
N TYR A 547 19.14 -19.96 8.81
CA TYR A 547 18.09 -18.97 8.64
C TYR A 547 16.69 -19.61 8.67
N LYS A 548 15.67 -18.81 8.99
CA LYS A 548 14.25 -19.14 8.76
C LYS A 548 13.69 -18.26 7.66
N THR A 549 12.74 -18.78 6.90
CA THR A 549 11.98 -18.01 5.90
C THR A 549 10.68 -17.50 6.49
N LEU A 550 10.43 -16.20 6.36
CA LEU A 550 9.18 -15.51 6.68
C LEU A 550 8.36 -15.25 5.42
N ILE A 551 7.06 -15.46 5.55
CA ILE A 551 6.02 -14.99 4.65
C ILE A 551 5.49 -13.68 5.25
N LEU A 552 5.75 -12.57 4.55
CA LEU A 552 5.37 -11.22 4.95
C LEU A 552 3.94 -10.94 4.51
N ARG A 553 3.04 -10.63 5.46
CA ARG A 553 1.62 -10.42 5.18
C ARG A 553 1.16 -8.98 5.40
N VAL A 554 0.18 -8.58 4.60
CA VAL A 554 -0.52 -7.29 4.67
C VAL A 554 -2.03 -7.51 4.79
N GLY A 555 -2.74 -6.54 5.35
CA GLY A 555 -4.19 -6.56 5.43
C GLY A 555 -4.85 -6.24 4.08
N PHE A 556 -5.72 -7.13 3.61
CA PHE A 556 -6.29 -7.07 2.25
C PHE A 556 -7.80 -7.27 2.24
N ASN A 557 -8.52 -6.48 1.45
CA ASN A 557 -9.95 -6.64 1.18
C ASN A 557 -10.22 -6.60 -0.32
N GLU A 558 -10.79 -7.67 -0.88
CA GLU A 558 -11.03 -7.82 -2.33
C GLU A 558 -11.91 -6.70 -2.91
N ARG A 559 -12.89 -6.17 -2.15
CA ARG A 559 -13.74 -5.05 -2.59
C ARG A 559 -12.99 -3.70 -2.67
N GLN A 560 -11.85 -3.57 -2.00
CA GLN A 560 -11.06 -2.33 -1.93
C GLN A 560 -9.75 -2.42 -2.72
N HIS A 561 -9.14 -3.60 -2.81
CA HIS A 561 -7.80 -3.82 -3.36
C HIS A 561 -7.79 -4.71 -4.62
N GLY A 562 -8.96 -5.25 -5.01
CA GLY A 562 -9.12 -6.09 -6.20
C GLY A 562 -8.78 -7.56 -5.99
N TYR A 563 -8.52 -8.29 -7.07
CA TYR A 563 -8.09 -9.69 -7.06
C TYR A 563 -6.57 -9.81 -6.89
N ILE A 564 -6.07 -10.79 -6.13
CA ILE A 564 -4.62 -10.96 -5.92
C ILE A 564 -3.90 -11.33 -7.23
N ASN A 565 -4.47 -12.25 -8.02
CA ASN A 565 -4.02 -12.53 -9.38
C ASN A 565 -5.22 -12.98 -10.23
N PRO A 566 -5.92 -12.04 -10.89
CA PRO A 566 -7.17 -12.36 -11.58
C PRO A 566 -6.95 -13.28 -12.79
N CYS A 567 -5.85 -13.12 -13.54
CA CYS A 567 -5.61 -13.98 -14.70
C CYS A 567 -5.28 -15.42 -14.28
N GLU A 568 -4.53 -15.62 -13.19
CA GLU A 568 -4.27 -16.96 -12.63
C GLU A 568 -5.55 -17.61 -12.05
N ASN A 569 -6.50 -16.81 -11.55
CA ASN A 569 -7.81 -17.33 -11.16
C ASN A 569 -8.64 -17.80 -12.36
N ILE A 570 -8.54 -17.14 -13.52
CA ILE A 570 -9.17 -17.59 -14.78
C ILE A 570 -8.49 -18.86 -15.31
N ILE A 571 -7.15 -18.85 -15.41
CA ILE A 571 -6.33 -19.97 -15.90
C ILE A 571 -6.66 -21.28 -15.18
N ASN A 572 -6.87 -21.21 -13.87
CA ASN A 572 -7.18 -22.37 -13.03
C ASN A 572 -8.67 -22.59 -12.75
N ASP A 573 -9.58 -21.83 -13.38
CA ASP A 573 -11.03 -21.88 -13.13
C ASP A 573 -11.41 -21.72 -11.63
N ASN A 574 -10.57 -20.99 -10.88
CA ASN A 574 -10.70 -20.73 -9.44
C ASN A 574 -11.63 -19.54 -9.17
N ILE A 575 -12.88 -19.67 -9.62
CA ILE A 575 -13.90 -18.62 -9.51
C ILE A 575 -14.69 -18.80 -8.20
N ASN A 576 -14.25 -18.12 -7.14
CA ASN A 576 -14.99 -18.06 -5.87
C ASN A 576 -16.32 -17.29 -6.05
N LEU A 577 -17.41 -18.01 -6.31
CA LEU A 577 -18.78 -17.44 -6.44
C LEU A 577 -19.47 -17.18 -5.09
N THR A 578 -18.89 -17.68 -3.99
CA THR A 578 -19.38 -17.56 -2.61
C THR A 578 -18.83 -16.33 -1.91
N ASP A 579 -19.17 -15.15 -2.43
CA ASP A 579 -19.26 -13.94 -1.60
C ASP A 579 -20.70 -13.79 -1.12
N ASP A 580 -20.91 -13.89 0.19
CA ASP A 580 -22.08 -13.28 0.83
C ASP A 580 -21.86 -11.78 0.87
N PHE A 581 -22.84 -11.01 0.38
CA PHE A 581 -22.68 -9.55 0.29
C PHE A 581 -22.62 -8.89 1.68
N ASP A 582 -23.19 -9.54 2.69
CA ASP A 582 -23.26 -9.09 4.09
C ASP A 582 -22.12 -9.58 5.00
N ASP A 583 -21.25 -10.50 4.55
CA ASP A 583 -20.17 -10.99 5.43
C ASP A 583 -19.04 -9.95 5.58
N ASN A 584 -19.05 -9.28 6.74
CA ASN A 584 -18.05 -8.31 7.19
C ASN A 584 -16.66 -8.93 7.51
N LYS A 585 -16.39 -10.17 7.11
CA LYS A 585 -15.08 -10.84 7.18
C LYS A 585 -14.10 -10.51 6.05
N GLY A 586 -14.49 -9.74 5.03
CA GLY A 586 -13.69 -9.50 3.82
C GLY A 586 -12.26 -8.92 3.98
N TYR A 587 -11.85 -8.40 5.14
CA TYR A 587 -10.46 -7.97 5.43
C TYR A 587 -9.67 -9.11 6.09
N LYS A 588 -8.61 -9.59 5.43
CA LYS A 588 -7.83 -10.79 5.79
C LYS A 588 -6.31 -10.61 5.54
N PRO A 589 -5.42 -11.31 6.27
CA PRO A 589 -3.96 -11.20 6.08
C PRO A 589 -3.44 -12.12 4.95
N ILE A 590 -2.99 -11.52 3.85
CA ILE A 590 -2.42 -12.24 2.69
C ILE A 590 -0.91 -11.96 2.55
N GLN A 591 -0.17 -12.85 1.90
CA GLN A 591 1.21 -12.55 1.48
C GLN A 591 1.25 -11.29 0.60
N PHE A 592 2.27 -10.45 0.80
CA PHE A 592 2.45 -9.25 -0.02
C PHE A 592 2.92 -9.62 -1.44
N PHE A 593 2.14 -9.22 -2.43
CA PHE A 593 2.46 -9.36 -3.85
C PHE A 593 2.27 -7.99 -4.53
N PRO A 594 3.29 -7.11 -4.62
CA PRO A 594 3.14 -5.81 -5.26
C PRO A 594 2.81 -5.92 -6.77
N THR A 595 2.23 -4.85 -7.31
CA THR A 595 1.90 -4.67 -8.73
C THR A 595 2.81 -3.68 -9.44
N ASN A 596 3.34 -2.67 -8.75
CA ASN A 596 4.21 -1.66 -9.37
C ASN A 596 5.39 -1.26 -8.43
N PRO A 597 6.65 -1.61 -8.77
CA PRO A 597 7.00 -2.67 -9.72
C PRO A 597 6.44 -4.02 -9.27
N TYR A 598 6.13 -4.91 -10.20
CA TYR A 598 5.64 -6.26 -9.90
C TYR A 598 6.79 -7.18 -9.48
N ASP A 599 6.68 -7.79 -8.30
CA ASP A 599 7.59 -8.83 -7.83
C ASP A 599 6.80 -9.92 -7.07
N PRO A 600 6.75 -11.17 -7.55
CA PRO A 600 6.03 -12.25 -6.87
C PRO A 600 6.74 -12.76 -5.60
N GLU A 601 8.03 -12.47 -5.42
CA GLU A 601 8.83 -12.89 -4.26
C GLU A 601 8.95 -11.81 -3.19
N ALA A 602 8.50 -10.57 -3.44
CA ALA A 602 8.60 -9.47 -2.47
C ALA A 602 7.85 -9.70 -1.14
N GLY A 603 6.96 -10.69 -1.06
CA GLY A 603 6.34 -11.17 0.18
C GLY A 603 7.14 -12.23 0.94
N ILE A 604 8.39 -12.50 0.55
CA ILE A 604 9.27 -13.53 1.12
C ILE A 604 10.53 -12.85 1.69
N CYS A 605 10.91 -13.23 2.90
CA CYS A 605 12.07 -12.70 3.60
C CYS A 605 12.82 -13.83 4.33
N ASN A 606 14.15 -13.88 4.25
CA ASN A 606 14.98 -14.82 5.01
C ASN A 606 15.70 -14.06 6.15
N ILE A 607 15.60 -14.59 7.37
CA ILE A 607 16.21 -14.01 8.57
C ILE A 607 17.25 -14.98 9.15
N LEU A 608 18.48 -14.50 9.33
CA LEU A 608 19.55 -15.24 9.98
C LEU A 608 19.20 -15.53 11.44
N LEU A 609 19.49 -16.75 11.89
CA LEU A 609 19.37 -17.14 13.29
C LEU A 609 20.66 -16.77 14.05
N LYS A 610 20.51 -16.00 15.13
CA LYS A 610 21.58 -15.69 16.09
C LYS A 610 21.37 -16.50 17.37
N LEU A 611 22.44 -16.74 18.13
CA LEU A 611 22.31 -17.25 19.49
C LEU A 611 21.78 -16.13 20.41
N ASP A 612 20.82 -16.46 21.26
CA ASP A 612 20.35 -15.60 22.33
C ASP A 612 21.14 -15.79 23.64
N ASN A 613 20.75 -15.08 24.69
CA ASN A 613 21.40 -15.16 26.01
C ASN A 613 21.25 -16.54 26.70
N THR A 614 20.41 -17.44 26.17
CA THR A 614 20.27 -18.84 26.60
C THR A 614 20.93 -19.84 25.64
N SER A 615 21.67 -19.35 24.64
CA SER A 615 22.27 -20.13 23.54
C SER A 615 21.26 -20.84 22.62
N GLU A 616 20.01 -20.37 22.54
CA GLU A 616 19.06 -20.83 21.53
C GLU A 616 19.15 -20.01 20.24
N LYS A 617 18.87 -20.64 19.09
CA LYS A 617 18.95 -20.01 17.76
C LYS A 617 17.63 -19.30 17.40
N GLN A 618 17.57 -18.00 17.66
CA GLN A 618 16.39 -17.15 17.46
C GLN A 618 16.53 -16.15 16.30
N MET A 619 15.39 -15.63 15.81
CA MET A 619 15.33 -14.54 14.84
C MET A 619 15.30 -13.19 15.57
N PHE A 620 16.02 -12.20 15.06
CA PHE A 620 16.16 -10.89 15.72
C PHE A 620 15.89 -9.70 14.79
N THR A 621 15.40 -8.60 15.36
CA THR A 621 15.34 -7.27 14.74
C THR A 621 16.69 -6.53 14.83
N GLU A 622 16.83 -5.39 14.14
CA GLU A 622 18.00 -4.49 14.31
C GLU A 622 18.02 -3.82 15.70
N GLU A 623 16.85 -3.60 16.32
CA GLU A 623 16.72 -3.22 17.75
C GLU A 623 16.98 -4.41 18.73
N ASN A 624 17.44 -5.57 18.23
CA ASN A 624 17.76 -6.79 18.97
C ASN A 624 16.59 -7.45 19.71
N GLU A 625 15.38 -7.33 19.18
CA GLU A 625 14.18 -7.96 19.73
C GLU A 625 13.91 -9.32 19.07
N VAL A 626 13.39 -10.30 19.85
CA VAL A 626 13.11 -11.66 19.36
C VAL A 626 11.81 -11.72 18.55
N ILE A 627 11.91 -12.15 17.29
CA ILE A 627 10.77 -12.22 16.36
C ILE A 627 10.04 -13.57 16.51
N GLU A 628 8.81 -13.54 17.04
CA GLU A 628 7.89 -14.68 17.11
C GLU A 628 6.90 -14.73 15.95
N ASP A 629 6.37 -15.93 15.67
CA ASP A 629 5.28 -16.17 14.72
C ASP A 629 4.03 -15.35 15.07
N ASN A 630 3.38 -14.76 14.05
CA ASN A 630 2.22 -13.86 14.19
C ASN A 630 2.48 -12.56 14.98
N MET A 631 3.73 -12.07 15.01
CA MET A 631 4.03 -10.67 15.35
C MET A 631 3.85 -9.75 14.14
N ILE A 632 3.54 -8.48 14.41
CA ILE A 632 3.63 -7.40 13.42
C ILE A 632 4.99 -6.72 13.61
N VAL A 633 5.79 -6.69 12.56
CA VAL A 633 7.19 -6.21 12.57
C VAL A 633 7.33 -5.12 11.52
N GLU A 634 8.05 -4.05 11.85
CA GLU A 634 8.34 -2.93 10.96
C GLU A 634 9.65 -3.23 10.20
N PHE A 635 9.59 -3.31 8.87
CA PHE A 635 10.75 -3.61 8.02
C PHE A 635 11.16 -2.40 7.17
N ARG A 636 12.47 -2.21 6.97
CA ARG A 636 13.03 -1.42 5.86
C ARG A 636 13.45 -2.31 4.69
N TYR A 637 13.62 -1.74 3.50
CA TYR A 637 14.05 -2.46 2.30
C TYR A 637 15.43 -1.98 1.83
N ASP A 638 16.33 -2.93 1.59
CA ASP A 638 17.68 -2.72 1.08
C ASP A 638 17.81 -3.40 -0.30
N PRO A 639 17.76 -2.63 -1.41
CA PRO A 639 17.80 -3.19 -2.75
C PRO A 639 19.17 -3.76 -3.13
N THR A 640 20.24 -3.45 -2.38
CA THR A 640 21.60 -3.92 -2.67
C THR A 640 21.79 -5.41 -2.36
N ARG A 641 20.91 -5.99 -1.52
CA ARG A 641 20.96 -7.39 -1.11
C ARG A 641 20.37 -8.32 -2.16
N GLU A 642 20.76 -9.59 -2.07
CA GLU A 642 20.15 -10.68 -2.83
C GLU A 642 18.63 -10.76 -2.59
N LYS A 643 17.91 -11.32 -3.56
CA LYS A 643 16.46 -11.56 -3.43
C LYS A 643 16.16 -12.35 -2.15
N GLN A 644 15.00 -12.08 -1.56
CA GLN A 644 14.56 -12.61 -0.26
C GLN A 644 15.39 -12.13 0.96
N TRP A 645 16.55 -11.48 0.79
CA TRP A 645 17.35 -10.91 1.90
C TRP A 645 17.23 -9.38 2.04
N ARG A 646 16.43 -8.74 1.17
CA ARG A 646 16.26 -7.28 1.08
C ARG A 646 15.42 -6.67 2.18
N TRP A 647 14.46 -7.41 2.74
CA TRP A 647 13.67 -6.93 3.87
C TRP A 647 14.45 -7.12 5.17
N ILE A 648 14.61 -6.03 5.92
CA ILE A 648 15.37 -6.00 7.17
C ILE A 648 14.42 -5.58 8.31
N PRO A 649 14.20 -6.43 9.33
CA PRO A 649 13.30 -6.12 10.44
C PRO A 649 13.94 -5.11 11.40
N LEU A 650 13.36 -3.91 11.51
CA LEU A 650 13.83 -2.87 12.43
C LEU A 650 13.44 -3.18 13.87
N ARG A 651 12.13 -3.43 14.10
CA ARG A 651 11.52 -3.58 15.43
C ARG A 651 10.15 -4.23 15.39
N ILE A 652 9.68 -4.69 16.55
CA ILE A 652 8.36 -5.27 16.77
C ILE A 652 7.36 -4.17 17.09
N ARG A 653 6.24 -4.17 16.36
CA ARG A 653 5.10 -3.30 16.61
C ARG A 653 4.22 -3.91 17.69
N TYR A 654 4.64 -3.84 18.95
CA TYR A 654 3.85 -4.35 20.07
C TYR A 654 2.47 -3.70 20.16
N ASP A 655 2.34 -2.43 19.73
CA ASP A 655 1.06 -1.71 19.60
C ASP A 655 0.08 -2.47 18.71
N LYS A 656 0.52 -2.82 17.50
CA LYS A 656 -0.30 -3.53 16.49
C LYS A 656 -0.43 -5.01 16.82
N THR A 657 0.61 -5.62 17.37
CA THR A 657 0.67 -7.03 17.76
C THR A 657 -0.28 -7.32 18.93
N ALA A 658 -0.40 -6.41 19.90
CA ALA A 658 -1.37 -6.52 20.99
C ALA A 658 -2.81 -6.43 20.47
N GLU A 659 -3.10 -5.51 19.53
CA GLU A 659 -4.41 -5.46 18.86
C GLU A 659 -4.74 -6.77 18.13
N TYR A 660 -3.79 -7.31 17.36
CA TYR A 660 -3.96 -8.58 16.65
C TYR A 660 -4.17 -9.77 17.62
N ARG A 661 -3.33 -9.90 18.65
CA ARG A 661 -3.44 -10.96 19.67
C ARG A 661 -4.72 -10.84 20.52
N ALA A 662 -5.31 -9.65 20.62
CA ALA A 662 -6.62 -9.41 21.22
C ALA A 662 -7.83 -9.65 20.26
N GLY A 663 -7.58 -10.11 19.02
CA GLY A 663 -8.62 -10.45 18.04
C GLY A 663 -9.10 -9.30 17.16
N TYR A 664 -8.51 -8.10 17.26
CA TYR A 664 -8.78 -7.02 16.31
C TYR A 664 -8.15 -7.32 14.95
N LYS A 665 -8.78 -6.85 13.87
CA LYS A 665 -8.34 -7.08 12.48
C LYS A 665 -7.18 -6.14 12.07
N ASN A 666 -6.15 -6.03 12.90
CA ASN A 666 -4.90 -5.35 12.56
C ASN A 666 -3.91 -6.38 12.00
N TYR A 667 -3.38 -6.15 10.79
CA TYR A 667 -2.52 -7.10 10.08
C TYR A 667 -1.25 -6.42 9.55
N GLY A 668 -0.77 -5.39 10.25
CA GLY A 668 0.24 -4.46 9.74
C GLY A 668 -0.39 -3.44 8.80
N ASN A 669 0.32 -3.05 7.74
CA ASN A 669 -0.22 -2.12 6.75
C ASN A 669 -1.33 -2.76 5.90
N ALA A 670 -2.29 -1.94 5.48
CA ALA A 670 -3.21 -2.32 4.42
C ALA A 670 -2.46 -2.38 3.08
N TYR A 671 -2.87 -3.28 2.18
CA TYR A 671 -2.16 -3.53 0.91
C TYR A 671 -1.86 -2.26 0.11
N HIS A 672 -2.80 -1.32 0.00
CA HIS A 672 -2.57 -0.07 -0.75
C HIS A 672 -1.51 0.84 -0.12
N VAL A 673 -1.35 0.82 1.21
CA VAL A 673 -0.28 1.55 1.91
C VAL A 673 1.07 0.88 1.67
N ALA A 674 1.14 -0.45 1.83
CA ALA A 674 2.35 -1.23 1.53
C ALA A 674 2.78 -1.08 0.06
N GLN A 675 1.82 -1.08 -0.88
CA GLN A 675 2.05 -0.80 -2.29
C GLN A 675 2.49 0.66 -2.56
N SER A 676 1.96 1.64 -1.84
CA SER A 676 2.43 3.03 -1.99
C SER A 676 3.86 3.21 -1.48
N ASN A 677 4.23 2.56 -0.37
CA ASN A 677 5.59 2.60 0.16
C ASN A 677 6.54 1.80 -0.75
N TRP A 678 6.13 0.62 -1.25
CA TRP A 678 6.89 -0.16 -2.23
C TRP A 678 7.15 0.61 -3.53
N ASN A 679 6.17 1.39 -4.02
CA ASN A 679 6.38 2.30 -5.16
C ASN A 679 7.38 3.40 -4.82
N SER A 680 7.26 4.04 -3.64
CA SER A 680 8.20 5.08 -3.18
C SER A 680 9.64 4.56 -2.93
N ILE A 681 9.80 3.27 -2.62
CA ILE A 681 11.10 2.61 -2.48
C ILE A 681 11.79 2.39 -3.84
N HIS A 682 11.03 2.05 -4.89
CA HIS A 682 11.59 1.74 -6.22
C HIS A 682 11.60 2.94 -7.18
N ASN A 683 10.70 3.91 -6.98
CA ASN A 683 10.60 5.16 -7.71
C ASN A 683 10.73 6.36 -6.73
N PRO A 684 11.90 6.52 -6.06
CA PRO A 684 12.07 7.49 -4.99
C PRO A 684 12.14 8.93 -5.51
N ILE A 685 11.46 9.84 -4.82
CA ILE A 685 11.68 11.28 -4.96
C ILE A 685 12.98 11.61 -4.23
N THR A 686 14.01 12.02 -4.96
CA THR A 686 15.32 12.36 -4.39
C THR A 686 15.27 13.70 -3.65
N LEU A 687 16.27 13.95 -2.80
CA LEU A 687 16.40 15.23 -2.11
C LEU A 687 16.58 16.42 -3.08
N ASN A 688 17.23 16.19 -4.24
CA ASN A 688 17.37 17.22 -5.27
C ASN A 688 16.02 17.59 -5.90
N MET A 689 15.22 16.57 -6.25
CA MET A 689 13.88 16.77 -6.83
C MET A 689 12.96 17.57 -5.89
N ILE A 690 12.96 17.25 -4.59
CA ILE A 690 12.05 17.88 -3.61
C ILE A 690 12.53 19.25 -3.11
N THR A 691 13.82 19.60 -3.25
CA THR A 691 14.35 20.92 -2.86
C THR A 691 14.55 21.89 -4.02
N THR A 692 14.62 21.43 -5.27
CA THR A 692 14.82 22.30 -6.45
C THR A 692 13.68 22.27 -7.47
N GLY A 693 12.83 21.24 -7.45
CA GLY A 693 11.81 21.02 -8.48
C GLY A 693 12.34 20.61 -9.85
N ASN A 694 13.66 20.37 -9.98
CA ASN A 694 14.38 19.95 -11.18
C ASN A 694 14.60 18.43 -11.22
N ASP A 695 15.10 17.92 -12.35
CA ASP A 695 15.39 16.50 -12.63
C ASP A 695 14.21 15.54 -12.44
N ILE A 696 12.99 16.06 -12.37
CA ILE A 696 11.76 15.27 -12.26
C ILE A 696 11.44 14.68 -13.65
N PRO A 697 11.23 13.36 -13.78
CA PRO A 697 10.85 12.76 -15.06
C PRO A 697 9.57 13.37 -15.63
N ASN A 698 9.66 13.99 -16.80
CA ASN A 698 8.50 14.50 -17.55
C ASN A 698 7.57 13.36 -18.00
N GLU A 699 8.14 12.18 -18.23
CA GLU A 699 7.41 10.94 -18.50
C GLU A 699 7.54 10.01 -17.29
N LEU A 700 6.40 9.46 -16.84
CA LEU A 700 6.39 8.30 -15.94
C LEU A 700 6.84 7.09 -16.78
N GLY A 701 8.15 6.83 -16.75
CA GLY A 701 8.86 5.88 -17.63
C GLY A 701 8.10 4.58 -17.85
N ASP A 702 7.55 4.45 -19.06
CA ASP A 702 6.76 3.34 -19.60
C ASP A 702 5.77 2.68 -18.60
N THR A 703 5.10 3.48 -17.77
CA THR A 703 4.04 2.93 -16.90
C THR A 703 2.86 2.49 -17.76
N ASP A 704 2.63 1.17 -17.85
CA ASP A 704 1.63 0.41 -18.63
C ASP A 704 0.17 0.96 -18.71
N ILE A 705 -0.17 1.99 -17.92
CA ILE A 705 -1.50 2.56 -17.73
C ILE A 705 -1.96 3.30 -18.99
N TYR A 706 -2.49 2.54 -19.95
CA TYR A 706 -3.12 3.07 -21.17
C TYR A 706 -4.37 3.93 -20.88
N TYR A 707 -5.04 3.68 -19.75
CA TYR A 707 -6.26 4.39 -19.33
C TYR A 707 -6.07 5.18 -18.03
N ASN A 708 -5.79 6.47 -18.13
CA ASN A 708 -5.88 7.38 -16.99
C ASN A 708 -7.34 7.56 -16.54
N LYS A 709 -7.62 7.34 -15.25
CA LYS A 709 -8.96 7.57 -14.67
C LYS A 709 -9.23 9.06 -14.47
N PHE A 710 -9.80 9.69 -15.48
CA PHE A 710 -10.40 11.02 -15.38
C PHE A 710 -11.45 11.06 -14.26
N GLN A 711 -11.21 11.85 -13.21
CA GLN A 711 -12.08 11.92 -12.02
C GLN A 711 -13.17 13.01 -12.09
N GLY A 712 -13.24 13.76 -13.19
CA GLY A 712 -14.25 14.80 -13.42
C GLY A 712 -15.49 14.32 -14.20
N VAL A 713 -16.41 15.24 -14.47
CA VAL A 713 -17.51 15.03 -15.42
C VAL A 713 -16.96 15.14 -16.85
N THR A 714 -17.13 14.10 -17.67
CA THR A 714 -16.70 14.14 -19.08
C THR A 714 -17.78 14.74 -19.98
N HIS A 715 -17.40 15.72 -20.78
CA HIS A 715 -18.24 16.41 -21.76
C HIS A 715 -18.52 15.51 -22.99
N THR A 716 -17.73 14.45 -23.21
CA THR A 716 -17.90 13.44 -24.30
C THR A 716 -18.90 12.29 -24.03
N ARG A 717 -19.74 12.32 -22.98
CA ARG A 717 -20.56 11.13 -22.60
C ARG A 717 -21.43 10.57 -23.75
N SER A 718 -22.23 11.39 -24.43
CA SER A 718 -23.14 10.91 -25.48
C SER A 718 -22.42 10.30 -26.69
N LEU A 719 -21.22 10.80 -27.00
CA LEU A 719 -20.32 10.22 -28.03
C LEU A 719 -19.92 8.79 -27.66
N ARG A 720 -19.48 8.60 -26.42
CA ARG A 720 -19.06 7.28 -25.91
C ARG A 720 -20.24 6.33 -25.78
N ASP A 721 -21.41 6.79 -25.35
CA ASP A 721 -22.64 5.99 -25.34
C ASP A 721 -23.01 5.55 -26.77
N PHE A 722 -22.91 6.41 -27.80
CA PHE A 722 -23.16 6.01 -29.19
C PHE A 722 -22.18 4.96 -29.71
N HIS A 723 -20.87 5.17 -29.53
CA HIS A 723 -19.84 4.22 -29.98
C HIS A 723 -19.95 2.87 -29.27
N ASN A 724 -20.20 2.89 -27.96
CA ASN A 724 -20.15 1.72 -27.09
C ASN A 724 -21.48 0.95 -27.03
N LEU A 725 -22.62 1.64 -26.91
CA LEU A 725 -23.93 1.01 -26.71
C LEU A 725 -24.67 0.75 -28.03
N TYR A 726 -24.42 1.55 -29.07
CA TYR A 726 -24.94 1.31 -30.42
C TYR A 726 -23.90 0.67 -31.33
N VAL A 727 -22.89 1.42 -31.80
CA VAL A 727 -22.04 1.00 -32.95
C VAL A 727 -21.36 -0.35 -32.72
N LYS A 728 -20.52 -0.49 -31.69
CA LYS A 728 -19.82 -1.76 -31.39
C LYS A 728 -20.79 -2.90 -31.04
N ASN A 729 -21.92 -2.59 -30.39
CA ASN A 729 -22.91 -3.57 -29.95
C ASN A 729 -23.67 -4.16 -31.15
N ALA A 730 -24.10 -3.31 -32.08
CA ALA A 730 -24.68 -3.72 -33.35
C ALA A 730 -23.66 -4.50 -34.19
N LEU A 731 -22.43 -3.99 -34.35
CA LEU A 731 -21.38 -4.59 -35.17
C LEU A 731 -20.98 -5.99 -34.72
N ILE A 732 -20.86 -6.23 -33.41
CA ILE A 732 -20.56 -7.56 -32.87
C ILE A 732 -21.80 -8.47 -32.99
N LYS A 733 -22.98 -8.01 -32.56
CA LYS A 733 -24.19 -8.86 -32.57
C LYS A 733 -24.63 -9.28 -33.96
N SER A 734 -24.53 -8.40 -34.95
CA SER A 734 -25.05 -8.64 -36.30
C SER A 734 -24.31 -9.76 -37.04
N VAL A 735 -23.04 -9.99 -36.71
CA VAL A 735 -22.20 -11.06 -37.26
C VAL A 735 -22.07 -12.29 -36.34
N SER A 736 -22.74 -12.29 -35.18
CA SER A 736 -22.64 -13.36 -34.17
C SER A 736 -23.83 -14.31 -34.17
N ASN A 737 -23.57 -15.60 -34.10
CA ASN A 737 -24.53 -16.63 -33.75
C ASN A 737 -24.33 -17.09 -32.29
N ILE A 738 -25.36 -17.73 -31.72
CA ILE A 738 -25.28 -18.29 -30.36
C ILE A 738 -24.24 -19.42 -30.36
N GLY A 739 -23.24 -19.31 -29.50
CA GLY A 739 -22.15 -20.28 -29.37
C GLY A 739 -20.90 -19.96 -30.21
N ASP A 740 -20.91 -18.90 -31.02
CA ASP A 740 -19.75 -18.50 -31.82
C ASP A 740 -18.51 -18.16 -30.96
N THR A 741 -17.34 -18.20 -31.58
CA THR A 741 -16.04 -17.91 -30.96
C THR A 741 -15.43 -16.63 -31.54
N LEU A 742 -14.80 -15.81 -30.69
CA LEU A 742 -14.21 -14.52 -31.09
C LEU A 742 -12.75 -14.37 -30.64
N ILE A 743 -11.91 -13.82 -31.52
CA ILE A 743 -10.60 -13.27 -31.18
C ILE A 743 -10.64 -11.75 -31.27
N ASP A 744 -10.09 -11.06 -30.27
CA ASP A 744 -9.90 -9.60 -30.29
C ASP A 744 -8.42 -9.25 -30.15
N TYR A 745 -7.90 -8.47 -31.11
CA TYR A 745 -6.48 -8.18 -31.26
C TYR A 745 -5.99 -6.95 -30.47
N ALA A 746 -6.90 -6.19 -29.86
CA ALA A 746 -6.60 -5.00 -29.07
C ALA A 746 -7.64 -4.86 -27.95
N VAL A 747 -7.72 -5.91 -27.12
CA VAL A 747 -8.89 -6.15 -26.26
C VAL A 747 -9.03 -5.13 -25.11
N GLY A 748 -7.95 -4.41 -24.80
CA GLY A 748 -7.87 -3.40 -23.76
C GLY A 748 -8.33 -3.93 -22.40
N LYS A 749 -8.93 -3.06 -21.60
CA LYS A 749 -9.60 -3.43 -20.35
C LYS A 749 -10.95 -4.13 -20.56
N GLY A 750 -11.16 -4.85 -21.68
CA GLY A 750 -12.39 -5.62 -21.93
C GLY A 750 -13.66 -4.77 -21.99
N GLY A 751 -13.62 -3.60 -22.65
CA GLY A 751 -14.79 -2.74 -22.83
C GLY A 751 -15.93 -3.41 -23.61
N ASP A 752 -15.62 -4.45 -24.39
CA ASP A 752 -16.55 -5.16 -25.26
C ASP A 752 -17.12 -6.46 -24.66
N LEU A 753 -16.67 -6.84 -23.45
CA LEU A 753 -17.21 -7.97 -22.68
C LEU A 753 -18.75 -7.98 -22.50
N PRO A 754 -19.44 -6.85 -22.25
CA PRO A 754 -20.91 -6.83 -22.19
C PRO A 754 -21.57 -7.23 -23.52
N LYS A 755 -20.87 -7.03 -24.65
CA LYS A 755 -21.35 -7.27 -26.02
C LYS A 755 -21.18 -8.73 -26.40
N TRP A 756 -20.04 -9.33 -26.03
CA TRP A 756 -19.81 -10.78 -26.15
C TRP A 756 -20.86 -11.58 -25.35
N ILE A 757 -21.17 -11.14 -24.13
CA ILE A 757 -22.27 -11.67 -23.30
C ILE A 757 -23.62 -11.50 -24.03
N ALA A 758 -23.93 -10.30 -24.51
CA ALA A 758 -25.21 -10.01 -25.15
C ALA A 758 -25.36 -10.65 -26.55
N ALA A 759 -24.27 -11.09 -27.18
CA ALA A 759 -24.22 -11.89 -28.40
C ALA A 759 -24.26 -13.42 -28.14
N LYS A 760 -24.12 -13.84 -26.86
CA LYS A 760 -24.09 -15.26 -26.44
C LYS A 760 -22.97 -16.08 -27.12
N LEU A 761 -21.78 -15.49 -27.23
CA LEU A 761 -20.58 -16.21 -27.67
C LEU A 761 -20.23 -17.34 -26.67
N SER A 762 -19.61 -18.43 -27.14
CA SER A 762 -19.13 -19.51 -26.25
C SER A 762 -17.73 -19.27 -25.72
N PHE A 763 -16.85 -18.66 -26.52
CA PHE A 763 -15.44 -18.47 -26.19
C PHE A 763 -14.90 -17.15 -26.75
N VAL A 764 -14.06 -16.45 -25.96
CA VAL A 764 -13.34 -15.24 -26.37
C VAL A 764 -11.85 -15.36 -26.03
N PHE A 765 -10.99 -15.10 -27.01
CA PHE A 765 -9.55 -14.94 -26.82
C PHE A 765 -9.17 -13.48 -27.04
N GLY A 766 -8.59 -12.83 -26.03
CA GLY A 766 -8.19 -11.42 -26.11
C GLY A 766 -6.69 -11.23 -25.98
N ILE A 767 -6.12 -10.41 -26.86
CA ILE A 767 -4.71 -10.00 -26.84
C ILE A 767 -4.66 -8.49 -26.64
N ASP A 768 -3.73 -8.01 -25.81
CA ASP A 768 -3.40 -6.58 -25.70
C ASP A 768 -1.90 -6.37 -25.48
N LEU A 769 -1.39 -5.22 -25.92
CA LEU A 769 0.02 -4.83 -25.76
C LEU A 769 0.34 -4.43 -24.31
N SER A 770 -0.58 -3.75 -23.63
CA SER A 770 -0.42 -3.25 -22.26
C SER A 770 -0.67 -4.36 -21.24
N ARG A 771 0.24 -4.48 -20.27
CA ARG A 771 0.08 -5.40 -19.15
C ARG A 771 -1.03 -4.96 -18.19
N ASP A 772 -1.19 -3.65 -17.97
CA ASP A 772 -2.24 -3.09 -17.12
C ASP A 772 -3.65 -3.30 -17.72
N ASN A 773 -3.76 -3.34 -19.05
CA ASN A 773 -5.01 -3.73 -19.72
C ASN A 773 -5.41 -5.18 -19.40
N ILE A 774 -4.44 -6.09 -19.28
CA ILE A 774 -4.66 -7.52 -18.99
C ILE A 774 -4.79 -7.80 -17.48
N GLU A 775 -3.74 -7.52 -16.71
CA GLU A 775 -3.51 -8.05 -15.36
C GLU A 775 -4.00 -7.13 -14.22
N ASN A 776 -4.44 -5.90 -14.50
CA ASN A 776 -4.82 -4.95 -13.44
C ASN A 776 -5.91 -5.54 -12.52
N ARG A 777 -5.60 -5.55 -11.21
CA ARG A 777 -6.36 -6.23 -10.16
C ARG A 777 -7.76 -5.68 -9.92
N LEU A 778 -8.01 -4.44 -10.31
CA LEU A 778 -9.29 -3.73 -10.13
C LEU A 778 -10.10 -3.67 -11.43
N ASP A 779 -9.45 -3.36 -12.57
CA ASP A 779 -10.16 -3.11 -13.84
C ASP A 779 -9.47 -3.62 -15.10
N GLY A 780 -8.41 -4.44 -14.99
CA GLY A 780 -7.90 -5.22 -16.12
C GLY A 780 -8.97 -6.21 -16.62
N ILE A 781 -8.88 -6.66 -17.87
CA ILE A 781 -9.90 -7.55 -18.45
C ILE A 781 -10.08 -8.83 -17.63
N CYS A 782 -9.01 -9.39 -17.05
CA CYS A 782 -9.13 -10.55 -16.16
C CYS A 782 -10.01 -10.24 -14.92
N ALA A 783 -9.77 -9.11 -14.24
CA ALA A 783 -10.54 -8.71 -13.06
C ALA A 783 -12.01 -8.41 -13.41
N ARG A 784 -12.25 -7.75 -14.56
CA ARG A 784 -13.61 -7.45 -15.04
C ARG A 784 -14.35 -8.71 -15.46
N TYR A 785 -13.69 -9.67 -16.12
CA TYR A 785 -14.26 -10.97 -16.47
C TYR A 785 -14.71 -11.76 -15.24
N LEU A 786 -13.87 -11.85 -14.20
CA LEU A 786 -14.25 -12.46 -12.93
C LEU A 786 -15.44 -11.76 -12.28
N ASN A 787 -15.47 -10.43 -12.30
CA ASN A 787 -16.63 -9.66 -11.81
C ASN A 787 -17.91 -9.96 -12.61
N TYR A 788 -17.84 -10.23 -13.91
CA TYR A 788 -18.99 -10.65 -14.71
C TYR A 788 -19.42 -12.09 -14.42
N LYS A 789 -18.49 -13.05 -14.24
CA LYS A 789 -18.81 -14.42 -13.79
C LYS A 789 -19.43 -14.41 -12.38
N LYS A 790 -18.92 -13.60 -11.43
CA LYS A 790 -19.54 -13.37 -10.11
C LYS A 790 -20.94 -12.74 -10.22
N LYS A 791 -21.12 -11.72 -11.08
CA LYS A 791 -22.42 -11.05 -11.30
C LYS A 791 -23.49 -12.03 -11.77
N TYR A 792 -23.15 -12.92 -12.70
CA TYR A 792 -24.06 -13.92 -13.25
C TYR A 792 -23.90 -15.30 -12.59
N LYS A 793 -23.57 -15.36 -11.28
CA LYS A 793 -23.29 -16.62 -10.57
C LYS A 793 -24.39 -17.69 -10.62
N LEU A 794 -25.64 -17.29 -10.84
CA LEU A 794 -26.80 -18.20 -10.99
C LEU A 794 -26.99 -18.71 -12.44
N MET A 795 -26.27 -18.14 -13.41
CA MET A 795 -26.33 -18.48 -14.83
C MET A 795 -24.92 -18.30 -15.45
N PRO A 796 -23.88 -19.02 -14.98
CA PRO A 796 -22.48 -18.74 -15.31
C PRO A 796 -22.14 -18.89 -16.80
N ASP A 797 -22.94 -19.67 -17.53
CA ASP A 797 -22.81 -19.93 -18.97
C ASP A 797 -23.36 -18.78 -19.85
N ILE A 798 -24.02 -17.77 -19.28
CA ILE A 798 -24.36 -16.51 -19.99
C ILE A 798 -23.09 -15.70 -20.31
N VAL A 799 -22.03 -15.87 -19.52
CA VAL A 799 -20.73 -15.26 -19.82
C VAL A 799 -19.90 -16.27 -20.63
N PRO A 800 -19.33 -15.88 -21.79
CA PRO A 800 -18.42 -16.76 -22.54
C PRO A 800 -17.29 -17.27 -21.64
N ASP A 801 -16.67 -18.38 -22.01
CA ASP A 801 -15.35 -18.71 -21.48
C ASP A 801 -14.32 -17.73 -22.09
N GLY A 802 -13.45 -17.15 -21.27
CA GLY A 802 -12.54 -16.08 -21.69
C GLY A 802 -11.10 -16.37 -21.29
N LEU A 803 -10.17 -16.20 -22.24
CA LEU A 803 -8.73 -16.25 -21.99
C LEU A 803 -8.07 -14.98 -22.55
N PHE A 804 -7.20 -14.37 -21.75
CA PHE A 804 -6.63 -13.05 -22.04
C PHE A 804 -5.14 -13.05 -21.76
N ILE A 805 -4.34 -12.50 -22.67
CA ILE A 805 -2.87 -12.53 -22.60
C ILE A 805 -2.25 -11.21 -23.06
N GLN A 806 -1.06 -10.90 -22.54
CA GLN A 806 -0.22 -9.83 -23.08
C GLN A 806 0.51 -10.30 -24.34
N GLY A 807 0.44 -9.51 -25.41
CA GLY A 807 1.16 -9.78 -26.66
C GLY A 807 0.94 -8.71 -27.74
N ASN A 808 1.74 -8.78 -28.79
CA ASN A 808 1.74 -7.81 -29.89
C ASN A 808 1.08 -8.38 -31.14
N ALA A 809 -0.07 -7.84 -31.55
CA ALA A 809 -0.81 -8.29 -32.73
C ALA A 809 -0.12 -7.99 -34.08
N ASN A 810 0.97 -7.21 -34.09
CA ASN A 810 1.84 -7.02 -35.26
C ASN A 810 2.92 -8.11 -35.42
N GLN A 811 2.98 -9.06 -34.50
CA GLN A 811 3.81 -10.26 -34.57
C GLN A 811 2.90 -11.48 -34.74
N ASN A 812 3.38 -12.56 -35.35
CA ASN A 812 2.50 -13.69 -35.70
C ASN A 812 2.10 -14.50 -34.46
N ILE A 813 0.81 -14.80 -34.36
CA ILE A 813 0.17 -15.42 -33.19
C ILE A 813 0.38 -16.94 -33.17
N LYS A 814 0.35 -17.62 -34.32
CA LYS A 814 0.46 -19.08 -34.42
C LYS A 814 1.89 -19.60 -34.32
N ASN A 815 2.88 -18.87 -34.86
CA ASN A 815 4.30 -19.16 -34.68
C ASN A 815 4.85 -18.73 -33.30
N LEU A 816 3.98 -18.13 -32.48
CA LEU A 816 4.20 -17.74 -31.09
C LEU A 816 5.21 -16.59 -30.87
N SER A 817 5.44 -15.77 -31.92
CA SER A 817 6.21 -14.53 -31.78
C SER A 817 5.43 -13.41 -31.10
N ALA A 818 4.09 -13.44 -31.12
CA ALA A 818 3.25 -12.42 -30.52
C ALA A 818 3.23 -12.38 -28.98
N GLN A 819 3.40 -13.52 -28.29
CA GLN A 819 3.12 -13.61 -26.85
C GLN A 819 4.39 -13.39 -26.00
N TYR A 820 4.32 -12.40 -25.11
CA TYR A 820 5.46 -11.98 -24.29
C TYR A 820 5.77 -12.95 -23.13
N THR A 821 4.80 -13.75 -22.69
CA THR A 821 4.98 -14.70 -21.58
C THR A 821 4.87 -16.16 -22.03
N GLU A 822 5.66 -17.04 -21.42
CA GLU A 822 5.67 -18.46 -21.77
C GLU A 822 4.33 -19.15 -21.46
N LYS A 823 3.62 -18.69 -20.41
CA LYS A 823 2.24 -19.10 -20.12
C LYS A 823 1.27 -18.62 -21.21
N GLY A 824 1.47 -17.42 -21.77
CA GLY A 824 0.70 -16.92 -22.92
C GLY A 824 0.89 -17.78 -24.18
N LYS A 825 2.11 -18.27 -24.43
CA LYS A 825 2.39 -19.23 -25.51
C LYS A 825 1.70 -20.58 -25.28
N GLN A 826 1.76 -21.11 -24.06
CA GLN A 826 1.05 -22.35 -23.68
C GLN A 826 -0.48 -22.21 -23.86
N ILE A 827 -1.05 -21.09 -23.45
CA ILE A 827 -2.47 -20.76 -23.64
C ILE A 827 -2.82 -20.73 -25.13
N THR A 828 -2.01 -20.04 -25.95
CA THR A 828 -2.25 -19.93 -27.40
C THR A 828 -2.22 -21.31 -28.08
N LYS A 829 -1.21 -22.13 -27.78
CA LYS A 829 -1.13 -23.52 -28.27
C LYS A 829 -2.39 -24.31 -27.91
N ALA A 830 -2.77 -24.30 -26.63
CA ALA A 830 -3.94 -25.05 -26.17
C ALA A 830 -5.23 -24.63 -26.90
N ILE A 831 -5.45 -23.32 -27.13
CA ILE A 831 -6.63 -22.79 -27.85
C ILE A 831 -6.71 -23.31 -29.29
N PHE A 832 -5.60 -23.35 -30.02
CA PHE A 832 -5.52 -23.92 -31.38
C PHE A 832 -5.48 -25.45 -31.41
N GLY A 833 -5.38 -26.12 -30.26
CA GLY A 833 -5.43 -27.58 -30.13
C GLY A 833 -4.06 -28.26 -30.01
N GLU A 834 -2.99 -27.49 -29.83
CA GLU A 834 -1.61 -27.98 -29.66
C GLU A 834 -1.19 -28.14 -28.19
N GLY A 835 -0.26 -29.06 -27.95
CA GLY A 835 0.40 -29.22 -26.65
C GLY A 835 -0.21 -30.31 -25.75
N PRO A 836 0.28 -30.44 -24.50
CA PRO A 836 -0.16 -31.48 -23.58
C PRO A 836 -1.47 -31.10 -22.88
N LYS A 837 -2.44 -32.04 -22.86
CA LYS A 837 -3.69 -31.93 -22.11
C LYS A 837 -3.50 -32.23 -20.62
N ASP A 838 -2.59 -31.53 -19.96
CA ASP A 838 -2.30 -31.66 -18.53
C ASP A 838 -2.80 -30.44 -17.74
N GLU A 839 -3.72 -30.68 -16.80
CA GLU A 839 -4.27 -29.67 -15.91
C GLU A 839 -3.20 -28.99 -15.04
N LYS A 840 -2.14 -29.70 -14.63
CA LYS A 840 -1.05 -29.15 -13.81
C LYS A 840 -0.16 -28.17 -14.58
N ILE A 841 -0.12 -28.28 -15.91
CA ILE A 841 0.69 -27.41 -16.77
C ILE A 841 -0.15 -26.25 -17.29
N LEU A 842 -1.34 -26.55 -17.84
CA LEU A 842 -2.21 -25.55 -18.46
C LEU A 842 -3.05 -24.77 -17.43
N GLY A 843 -3.57 -25.44 -16.41
CA GLY A 843 -4.65 -24.94 -15.56
C GLY A 843 -6.04 -25.32 -16.11
N LYS A 844 -6.98 -25.58 -15.21
CA LYS A 844 -8.33 -26.11 -15.52
C LYS A 844 -9.14 -25.27 -16.52
N GLY A 845 -9.08 -23.94 -16.42
CA GLY A 845 -9.80 -23.03 -17.33
C GLY A 845 -9.20 -22.99 -18.74
N VAL A 846 -7.87 -23.14 -18.84
CA VAL A 846 -7.18 -23.30 -20.13
C VAL A 846 -7.52 -24.67 -20.74
N LEU A 847 -7.55 -25.73 -19.94
CA LEU A 847 -7.91 -27.08 -20.39
C LEU A 847 -9.37 -27.17 -20.91
N LYS A 848 -10.32 -26.49 -20.25
CA LYS A 848 -11.73 -26.32 -20.71
C LYS A 848 -11.84 -25.61 -22.08
N SER A 849 -10.81 -24.85 -22.44
CA SER A 849 -10.72 -24.06 -23.67
C SER A 849 -9.81 -24.70 -24.72
N HIS A 850 -9.30 -25.91 -24.49
CA HIS A 850 -8.38 -26.58 -25.39
C HIS A 850 -9.06 -26.96 -26.72
N GLY A 851 -8.50 -26.51 -27.84
CA GLY A 851 -8.98 -26.80 -29.19
C GLY A 851 -10.21 -25.99 -29.64
N ARG A 852 -10.60 -24.94 -28.90
CA ARG A 852 -11.76 -24.10 -29.24
C ARG A 852 -11.65 -23.39 -30.59
N ALA A 853 -10.44 -23.20 -31.12
CA ALA A 853 -10.18 -22.50 -32.38
C ALA A 853 -9.35 -23.30 -33.39
N ILE A 854 -9.42 -24.65 -33.38
CA ILE A 854 -8.67 -25.52 -34.33
C ILE A 854 -8.86 -25.08 -35.79
N ASN A 855 -10.10 -24.76 -36.19
CA ASN A 855 -10.44 -24.29 -37.54
C ASN A 855 -10.29 -22.77 -37.73
N GLY A 856 -9.85 -22.05 -36.69
CA GLY A 856 -10.01 -20.61 -36.55
C GLY A 856 -11.27 -20.20 -35.77
N PHE A 857 -11.37 -18.90 -35.48
CA PHE A 857 -12.49 -18.25 -34.80
C PHE A 857 -13.61 -17.88 -35.78
N ASN A 858 -14.85 -17.78 -35.29
CA ASN A 858 -16.00 -17.29 -36.09
C ASN A 858 -15.86 -15.79 -36.39
N ILE A 859 -15.32 -15.02 -35.43
CA ILE A 859 -15.21 -13.57 -35.51
C ILE A 859 -13.80 -13.12 -35.12
N SER A 860 -13.22 -12.28 -35.97
CA SER A 860 -11.98 -11.54 -35.71
C SER A 860 -12.31 -10.06 -35.52
N SER A 861 -11.92 -9.48 -34.37
CA SER A 861 -12.32 -8.14 -33.94
C SER A 861 -11.12 -7.23 -33.70
N ILE A 862 -11.19 -5.99 -34.21
CA ILE A 862 -10.24 -4.92 -33.87
C ILE A 862 -10.94 -3.55 -33.81
N GLN A 863 -11.19 -3.05 -32.60
CA GLN A 863 -12.10 -1.93 -32.37
C GLN A 863 -11.35 -0.66 -31.94
N PHE A 864 -11.21 0.33 -32.83
CA PHE A 864 -10.42 1.56 -32.62
C PHE A 864 -8.93 1.30 -32.33
N ALA A 865 -8.32 0.36 -33.07
CA ALA A 865 -6.88 0.05 -32.95
C ALA A 865 -6.18 -0.30 -34.27
N ILE A 866 -6.92 -0.55 -35.37
CA ILE A 866 -6.32 -0.93 -36.66
C ILE A 866 -5.41 0.16 -37.26
N HIS A 867 -5.60 1.42 -36.85
CA HIS A 867 -4.71 2.54 -37.20
C HIS A 867 -3.25 2.34 -36.75
N TYR A 868 -2.97 1.53 -35.73
CA TYR A 868 -1.59 1.30 -35.26
C TYR A 868 -0.84 0.37 -36.23
N MET A 869 -1.56 -0.38 -37.06
CA MET A 869 -0.99 -1.33 -38.01
C MET A 869 -0.65 -0.65 -39.35
N PHE A 870 -1.10 0.59 -39.58
CA PHE A 870 -0.92 1.37 -40.82
C PHE A 870 0.40 2.18 -40.86
N GLU A 871 1.30 1.98 -39.90
CA GLU A 871 2.61 2.63 -39.84
C GLU A 871 3.51 2.28 -41.03
N ASN A 872 3.62 1.00 -41.37
CA ASN A 872 4.48 0.50 -42.44
C ASN A 872 3.96 -0.85 -42.99
N PRO A 873 4.39 -1.30 -44.19
CA PRO A 873 3.89 -2.52 -44.80
C PRO A 873 4.07 -3.77 -43.91
N THR A 874 5.23 -3.92 -43.27
CA THR A 874 5.58 -5.12 -42.49
C THR A 874 4.60 -5.37 -41.34
N LEU A 875 4.25 -4.32 -40.59
CA LEU A 875 3.28 -4.43 -39.49
C LEU A 875 1.88 -4.75 -40.02
N LEU A 876 1.43 -4.06 -41.06
CA LEU A 876 0.12 -4.31 -41.69
C LEU A 876 0.00 -5.75 -42.21
N HIS A 877 1.02 -6.23 -42.93
CA HIS A 877 1.01 -7.57 -43.53
C HIS A 877 1.15 -8.69 -42.49
N ASN A 878 1.92 -8.50 -41.41
CA ASN A 878 1.93 -9.42 -40.27
C ASN A 878 0.54 -9.47 -39.59
N PHE A 879 -0.08 -8.32 -39.36
CA PHE A 879 -1.41 -8.24 -38.76
C PHE A 879 -2.49 -8.89 -39.66
N LEU A 880 -2.49 -8.62 -40.97
CA LEU A 880 -3.40 -9.27 -41.91
C LEU A 880 -3.14 -10.78 -42.02
N THR A 881 -1.89 -11.24 -41.84
CA THR A 881 -1.57 -12.67 -41.74
C THR A 881 -2.22 -13.29 -40.50
N ASN A 882 -2.16 -12.62 -39.34
CA ASN A 882 -2.90 -13.05 -38.14
C ASN A 882 -4.41 -13.12 -38.38
N VAL A 883 -5.00 -12.14 -39.06
CA VAL A 883 -6.44 -12.13 -39.39
C VAL A 883 -6.79 -13.30 -40.30
N ALA A 884 -6.00 -13.56 -41.35
CA ALA A 884 -6.21 -14.69 -42.27
C ALA A 884 -5.98 -16.05 -41.60
N GLU A 885 -4.94 -16.21 -40.79
CA GLU A 885 -4.63 -17.47 -40.10
C GLU A 885 -5.61 -17.80 -38.98
N CYS A 886 -6.14 -16.81 -38.27
CA CYS A 886 -6.98 -17.01 -37.10
C CYS A 886 -8.48 -17.03 -37.41
N THR A 887 -8.97 -16.46 -38.52
CA THR A 887 -10.41 -16.52 -38.88
C THR A 887 -10.75 -17.81 -39.63
N GLN A 888 -11.85 -18.47 -39.32
CA GLN A 888 -12.32 -19.65 -40.07
C GLN A 888 -13.01 -19.26 -41.40
N ILE A 889 -13.11 -20.19 -42.36
CA ILE A 889 -13.89 -19.95 -43.60
C ILE A 889 -15.37 -19.74 -43.24
N GLY A 890 -15.99 -18.72 -43.82
CA GLY A 890 -17.33 -18.26 -43.49
C GLY A 890 -17.40 -17.29 -42.30
N GLY A 891 -16.32 -17.17 -41.52
CA GLY A 891 -16.20 -16.22 -40.41
C GLY A 891 -16.00 -14.76 -40.86
N TYR A 892 -16.14 -13.84 -39.92
CA TYR A 892 -16.15 -12.39 -40.16
C TYR A 892 -14.94 -11.68 -39.56
N PHE A 893 -14.43 -10.67 -40.27
CA PHE A 893 -13.48 -9.69 -39.75
C PHE A 893 -14.18 -8.33 -39.59
N ILE A 894 -14.20 -7.80 -38.37
CA ILE A 894 -14.92 -6.57 -38.01
C ILE A 894 -14.04 -5.57 -37.26
N GLY A 895 -14.31 -4.28 -37.43
CA GLY A 895 -13.58 -3.24 -36.73
C GLY A 895 -14.04 -1.82 -37.01
N THR A 896 -13.38 -0.87 -36.34
CA THR A 896 -13.64 0.57 -36.42
C THR A 896 -12.35 1.39 -36.38
N SER A 897 -12.32 2.52 -37.08
CA SER A 897 -11.25 3.52 -37.00
C SER A 897 -11.73 4.87 -37.54
N TYR A 898 -10.89 5.90 -37.44
CA TYR A 898 -11.01 7.07 -38.30
C TYR A 898 -10.89 6.67 -39.78
N ASN A 899 -11.62 7.38 -40.64
CA ASN A 899 -11.53 7.33 -42.09
C ASN A 899 -10.34 8.19 -42.54
N GLY A 900 -9.26 7.56 -43.01
CA GLY A 900 -8.02 8.25 -43.41
C GLY A 900 -8.25 9.38 -44.40
N LYS A 901 -9.09 9.17 -45.43
CA LYS A 901 -9.40 10.22 -46.43
C LYS A 901 -10.13 11.42 -45.83
N LYS A 902 -11.02 11.22 -44.85
CA LYS A 902 -11.67 12.33 -44.11
C LYS A 902 -10.70 13.12 -43.23
N ILE A 903 -9.78 12.43 -42.54
CA ILE A 903 -8.76 13.11 -41.73
C ILE A 903 -7.73 13.82 -42.62
N PHE A 904 -7.37 13.23 -43.75
CA PHE A 904 -6.45 13.82 -44.71
C PHE A 904 -6.97 15.16 -45.25
N GLU A 905 -8.22 15.20 -45.72
CA GLU A 905 -8.86 16.45 -46.17
C GLU A 905 -9.02 17.46 -45.02
N LEU A 906 -9.30 17.00 -43.78
CA LEU A 906 -9.36 17.86 -42.59
C LEU A 906 -8.01 18.50 -42.20
N LEU A 907 -6.89 17.87 -42.58
CA LEU A 907 -5.52 18.32 -42.32
C LEU A 907 -4.81 18.84 -43.58
N LYS A 908 -5.55 19.08 -44.66
CA LYS A 908 -5.01 19.51 -45.96
C LYS A 908 -4.34 20.88 -45.88
N ASP A 909 -5.07 21.88 -45.41
CA ASP A 909 -4.61 23.26 -45.22
C ASP A 909 -3.69 23.44 -43.99
N LYS A 910 -3.21 22.34 -43.39
CA LYS A 910 -2.34 22.33 -42.21
C LYS A 910 -0.91 21.97 -42.58
N LYS A 911 0.05 22.64 -41.96
CA LYS A 911 1.47 22.25 -42.02
C LYS A 911 1.76 21.11 -41.04
N GLN A 912 2.89 20.44 -41.24
CA GLN A 912 3.42 19.50 -40.26
C GLN A 912 3.63 20.21 -38.90
N GLY A 913 3.15 19.61 -37.82
CA GLY A 913 3.14 20.18 -36.47
C GLY A 913 1.93 21.08 -36.15
N GLU A 914 1.09 21.44 -37.12
CA GLU A 914 -0.15 22.18 -36.85
C GLU A 914 -1.32 21.24 -36.52
N SER A 915 -2.24 21.70 -35.68
CA SER A 915 -3.40 20.92 -35.23
C SER A 915 -4.76 21.49 -35.68
N VAL A 916 -5.77 20.62 -35.61
CA VAL A 916 -7.20 20.94 -35.67
C VAL A 916 -7.82 20.58 -34.33
N VAL A 917 -8.32 21.60 -33.62
CA VAL A 917 -8.95 21.47 -32.31
C VAL A 917 -10.48 21.51 -32.45
N ILE A 918 -11.18 20.68 -31.68
CA ILE A 918 -12.64 20.72 -31.51
C ILE A 918 -12.91 20.95 -30.02
N MET A 919 -13.48 22.12 -29.72
CA MET A 919 -13.90 22.52 -28.37
C MET A 919 -15.33 22.03 -28.06
N ASP A 920 -15.75 22.15 -26.81
CA ASP A 920 -17.14 22.03 -26.41
C ASP A 920 -17.98 23.26 -26.80
N ARG A 921 -19.30 23.15 -26.64
CA ARG A 921 -20.28 24.17 -27.08
C ARG A 921 -19.99 25.57 -26.52
N ASP A 922 -19.43 25.62 -25.31
CA ASP A 922 -19.18 26.85 -24.56
C ASP A 922 -17.72 27.33 -24.73
N ASN A 923 -16.94 26.69 -25.63
CA ASN A 923 -15.51 26.89 -25.88
C ASN A 923 -14.61 26.80 -24.64
N SER A 924 -15.06 26.06 -23.63
CA SER A 924 -14.43 25.97 -22.31
C SER A 924 -13.54 24.73 -22.14
N ASN A 925 -13.83 23.64 -22.88
CA ASN A 925 -13.06 22.39 -22.82
C ASN A 925 -12.65 21.92 -24.21
N LYS A 926 -11.42 21.39 -24.32
CA LYS A 926 -10.89 20.71 -25.52
C LYS A 926 -11.43 19.27 -25.57
N LEU A 927 -12.27 18.96 -26.56
CA LEU A 927 -12.88 17.63 -26.72
C LEU A 927 -11.99 16.67 -27.52
N LEU A 928 -11.43 17.17 -28.63
CA LEU A 928 -10.53 16.46 -29.52
C LEU A 928 -9.49 17.44 -30.07
N GLU A 929 -8.26 16.97 -30.27
CA GLU A 929 -7.25 17.66 -31.06
C GLU A 929 -6.52 16.64 -31.93
N ILE A 930 -6.29 16.97 -33.20
CA ILE A 930 -5.55 16.13 -34.17
C ILE A 930 -4.43 16.98 -34.77
N THR A 931 -3.18 16.56 -34.60
CA THR A 931 -1.99 17.22 -35.15
C THR A 931 -1.46 16.45 -36.36
N LYS A 932 -1.13 17.16 -37.45
CA LYS A 932 -0.56 16.59 -38.68
C LYS A 932 0.93 16.31 -38.49
N VAL A 933 1.39 15.07 -38.66
CA VAL A 933 2.82 14.72 -38.50
C VAL A 933 3.46 14.29 -39.83
N TYR A 934 2.70 14.18 -40.91
CA TYR A 934 3.20 13.99 -42.26
C TYR A 934 3.27 15.30 -43.06
N ASP A 935 4.15 15.32 -44.05
CA ASP A 935 4.47 16.40 -44.98
C ASP A 935 3.93 16.17 -46.41
N ARG A 936 3.43 14.96 -46.70
CA ARG A 936 2.96 14.53 -48.02
C ARG A 936 1.56 15.07 -48.38
N ASP A 937 1.42 15.63 -49.58
CA ASP A 937 0.20 16.30 -50.09
C ASP A 937 -0.74 15.38 -50.91
N GLU A 938 -0.34 14.14 -51.20
CA GLU A 938 -1.20 13.13 -51.84
C GLU A 938 -1.55 12.00 -50.86
N PHE A 939 -2.66 11.30 -51.08
CA PHE A 939 -3.07 10.11 -50.28
C PHE A 939 -3.72 9.07 -51.19
N LEU A 940 -2.88 8.36 -51.96
CA LEU A 940 -3.28 7.43 -53.02
C LEU A 940 -3.77 6.07 -52.48
N ASP A 941 -4.51 5.32 -53.30
CA ASP A 941 -5.11 4.03 -52.92
C ASP A 941 -4.17 2.83 -53.16
N ASN A 942 -2.92 2.95 -52.70
CA ASN A 942 -1.86 1.95 -52.82
C ASN A 942 -0.92 1.98 -51.60
N ILE A 943 0.13 1.14 -51.61
CA ILE A 943 1.13 0.99 -50.53
C ILE A 943 1.77 2.31 -50.05
N SER A 944 1.79 3.36 -50.87
CA SER A 944 2.31 4.68 -50.45
C SER A 944 1.50 5.33 -49.33
N CYS A 945 0.22 4.95 -49.10
CA CYS A 945 -0.66 5.53 -48.08
C CYS A 945 -0.29 5.18 -46.62
N LEU A 946 0.72 4.34 -46.42
CA LEU A 946 1.18 3.95 -45.08
C LEU A 946 2.11 5.02 -44.48
N GLY A 947 2.17 5.05 -43.15
CA GLY A 947 3.02 5.98 -42.39
C GLY A 947 2.54 7.45 -42.38
N TYR A 948 1.26 7.71 -42.65
CA TYR A 948 0.67 9.05 -42.45
C TYR A 948 0.33 9.24 -40.97
N GLY A 949 1.32 9.64 -40.19
CA GLY A 949 1.20 9.82 -38.75
C GLY A 949 0.36 11.05 -38.36
N ILE A 950 -0.52 10.86 -37.38
CA ILE A 950 -1.24 11.92 -36.69
C ILE A 950 -1.09 11.74 -35.17
N ASP A 951 -1.05 12.85 -34.43
CA ASP A 951 -1.13 12.80 -32.97
C ASP A 951 -2.54 13.20 -32.52
N VAL A 952 -3.22 12.31 -31.81
CA VAL A 952 -4.64 12.45 -31.43
C VAL A 952 -4.78 12.56 -29.92
N PHE A 953 -5.31 13.69 -29.46
CA PHE A 953 -5.75 13.92 -28.08
C PHE A 953 -7.27 13.78 -27.98
N GLN A 954 -7.76 13.12 -26.93
CA GLN A 954 -9.19 13.01 -26.64
C GLN A 954 -9.50 13.18 -25.15
N GLU A 955 -10.48 14.04 -24.82
CA GLU A 955 -10.89 14.40 -23.45
C GLU A 955 -11.06 13.18 -22.51
N SER A 956 -11.71 12.11 -22.99
CA SER A 956 -12.03 10.94 -22.18
C SER A 956 -10.86 10.01 -21.86
N ILE A 957 -9.69 10.23 -22.48
CA ILE A 957 -8.44 9.50 -22.21
C ILE A 957 -7.40 10.45 -21.59
N ASN A 958 -7.46 11.74 -21.91
CA ASN A 958 -6.66 12.80 -21.32
C ASN A 958 -5.14 12.51 -21.47
N LYS A 959 -4.77 12.05 -22.68
CA LYS A 959 -3.43 11.79 -23.18
C LYS A 959 -3.47 11.86 -24.72
N THR A 960 -2.35 12.20 -25.34
CA THR A 960 -2.16 12.20 -26.80
C THR A 960 -1.51 10.89 -27.26
N PHE A 961 -1.94 10.34 -28.40
CA PHE A 961 -1.43 9.09 -28.97
C PHE A 961 -1.09 9.26 -30.46
N ARG A 962 -0.03 8.58 -30.91
CA ARG A 962 0.32 8.47 -32.34
C ARG A 962 -0.58 7.43 -33.01
N GLU A 963 -1.40 7.86 -33.95
CA GLU A 963 -2.18 7.00 -34.85
C GLU A 963 -1.70 7.16 -36.31
N TYR A 964 -2.10 6.26 -37.21
CA TYR A 964 -1.83 6.38 -38.66
C TYR A 964 -3.11 6.34 -39.49
N LEU A 965 -3.15 7.08 -40.61
CA LEU A 965 -4.34 7.18 -41.45
C LEU A 965 -4.69 5.87 -42.15
N VAL A 966 -5.88 5.33 -41.85
CA VAL A 966 -6.40 4.10 -42.49
C VAL A 966 -7.02 4.44 -43.85
N ASN A 967 -6.33 4.07 -44.93
CA ASN A 967 -6.93 4.06 -46.26
C ASN A 967 -7.80 2.79 -46.42
N TYR A 968 -9.12 2.98 -46.46
CA TYR A 968 -10.08 1.89 -46.57
C TYR A 968 -10.11 1.23 -47.96
N ASP A 969 -9.81 1.97 -49.02
CA ASP A 969 -9.87 1.43 -50.40
C ASP A 969 -8.65 0.54 -50.67
N TYR A 970 -7.48 0.89 -50.13
CA TYR A 970 -6.31 0.01 -50.09
C TYR A 970 -6.53 -1.20 -49.15
N LEU A 971 -7.18 -1.00 -48.00
CA LEU A 971 -7.52 -2.09 -47.06
C LEU A 971 -8.44 -3.15 -47.69
N ILE A 972 -9.42 -2.74 -48.52
CA ILE A 972 -10.30 -3.65 -49.28
C ILE A 972 -9.46 -4.51 -50.24
N GLN A 973 -8.61 -3.88 -51.06
CA GLN A 973 -7.74 -4.59 -52.02
C GLN A 973 -6.84 -5.62 -51.32
N LEU A 974 -6.22 -5.23 -50.19
CA LEU A 974 -5.41 -6.16 -49.40
C LEU A 974 -6.24 -7.31 -48.83
N LEU A 975 -7.43 -7.05 -48.27
CA LEU A 975 -8.25 -8.10 -47.67
C LEU A 975 -8.71 -9.17 -48.69
N GLU A 976 -8.93 -8.80 -49.94
CA GLU A 976 -9.19 -9.74 -51.03
C GLU A 976 -7.98 -10.66 -51.31
N ASN A 977 -6.77 -10.12 -51.26
CA ASN A 977 -5.51 -10.88 -51.33
C ASN A 977 -5.25 -11.77 -50.10
N TYR A 978 -5.91 -11.50 -48.96
CA TYR A 978 -5.87 -12.33 -47.75
C TYR A 978 -7.11 -13.23 -47.58
N GLY A 979 -8.00 -13.30 -48.57
CA GLY A 979 -9.10 -14.27 -48.65
C GLY A 979 -10.44 -13.82 -48.08
N PHE A 980 -10.59 -12.51 -47.83
CA PHE A 980 -11.80 -11.86 -47.35
C PHE A 980 -12.47 -11.05 -48.45
N ILE A 981 -13.80 -10.98 -48.45
CA ILE A 981 -14.57 -10.12 -49.35
C ILE A 981 -15.57 -9.26 -48.57
N GLN A 982 -16.02 -8.18 -49.19
CA GLN A 982 -17.18 -7.44 -48.71
C GLN A 982 -18.44 -8.30 -48.80
N LEU A 983 -19.37 -8.14 -47.85
CA LEU A 983 -20.66 -8.83 -47.85
C LEU A 983 -21.53 -8.36 -49.02
N THR A 984 -22.35 -9.27 -49.54
CA THR A 984 -23.37 -8.98 -50.56
C THR A 984 -24.55 -8.20 -49.96
N SER A 985 -25.34 -7.53 -50.82
CA SER A 985 -26.54 -6.79 -50.40
C SER A 985 -27.55 -7.65 -49.63
N ASP A 986 -27.67 -8.93 -49.98
CA ASP A 986 -28.54 -9.89 -49.29
C ASP A 986 -28.02 -10.23 -47.89
N GLU A 987 -26.71 -10.42 -47.73
CA GLU A 987 -26.09 -10.68 -46.43
C GLU A 987 -26.18 -9.45 -45.52
N LEU A 988 -25.86 -8.27 -46.05
CA LEU A 988 -26.01 -6.98 -45.38
C LEU A 988 -27.45 -6.75 -44.89
N SER A 989 -28.44 -7.07 -45.72
CA SER A 989 -29.86 -6.97 -45.37
C SER A 989 -30.26 -7.93 -44.25
N ARG A 990 -29.73 -9.17 -44.23
CA ARG A 990 -29.99 -10.15 -43.16
C ARG A 990 -29.40 -9.72 -41.82
N ILE A 991 -28.25 -9.06 -41.81
CA ILE A 991 -27.59 -8.57 -40.60
C ILE A 991 -28.00 -7.14 -40.20
N ASN A 992 -28.93 -6.51 -40.94
CA ASN A 992 -29.40 -5.13 -40.75
C ASN A 992 -28.29 -4.06 -40.77
N PHE A 993 -27.33 -4.19 -41.70
CA PHE A 993 -26.29 -3.18 -41.95
C PHE A 993 -26.42 -2.58 -43.36
N PRO A 994 -26.19 -1.27 -43.56
CA PRO A 994 -26.38 -0.64 -44.88
C PRO A 994 -25.22 -0.87 -45.85
N LYS A 995 -24.00 -1.13 -45.36
CA LYS A 995 -22.76 -1.29 -46.15
C LYS A 995 -21.79 -2.22 -45.45
N SER A 996 -20.90 -2.87 -46.22
CA SER A 996 -19.76 -3.63 -45.69
C SER A 996 -18.69 -2.71 -45.11
N VAL A 997 -18.45 -1.56 -45.74
CA VAL A 997 -17.63 -0.46 -45.19
C VAL A 997 -18.49 0.81 -45.16
N GLY A 998 -18.82 1.31 -43.97
CA GLY A 998 -19.78 2.39 -43.80
C GLY A 998 -19.36 3.42 -42.74
N ASP A 999 -19.99 4.60 -42.80
CA ASP A 999 -19.66 5.73 -41.93
C ASP A 999 -20.56 5.77 -40.69
N PHE A 1000 -20.06 6.35 -39.59
CA PHE A 1000 -20.80 6.44 -38.33
C PHE A 1000 -22.04 7.35 -38.40
N SER A 1001 -22.16 8.19 -39.44
CA SER A 1001 -23.39 8.93 -39.78
C SER A 1001 -24.55 7.99 -40.05
N ASP A 1002 -24.32 6.99 -40.90
CA ASP A 1002 -25.33 6.07 -41.42
C ASP A 1002 -25.91 5.23 -40.27
N LEU A 1003 -25.05 4.85 -39.30
CA LEU A 1003 -25.46 4.17 -38.07
C LEU A 1003 -26.17 5.08 -37.06
N PHE A 1004 -25.85 6.37 -37.01
CA PHE A 1004 -26.56 7.32 -36.14
C PHE A 1004 -27.99 7.56 -36.64
N ASP A 1005 -28.17 7.67 -37.95
CA ASP A 1005 -29.51 7.80 -38.54
C ASP A 1005 -30.32 6.51 -38.41
N LEU A 1006 -29.69 5.33 -38.55
CA LEU A 1006 -30.32 4.04 -38.25
C LEU A 1006 -30.79 3.98 -36.78
N MET A 1007 -29.92 4.29 -35.82
CA MET A 1007 -30.27 4.36 -34.39
C MET A 1007 -31.45 5.31 -34.13
N ASN A 1008 -31.42 6.51 -34.71
CA ASN A 1008 -32.50 7.48 -34.53
C ASN A 1008 -33.82 7.01 -35.17
N ASN A 1009 -33.77 6.26 -36.28
CA ASN A 1009 -34.95 5.69 -36.91
C ASN A 1009 -35.50 4.48 -36.11
N GLU A 1010 -34.66 3.69 -35.46
CA GLU A 1010 -35.09 2.70 -34.47
C GLU A 1010 -35.76 3.37 -33.26
N ILE A 1011 -35.18 4.44 -32.71
CA ILE A 1011 -35.78 5.23 -31.61
C ILE A 1011 -37.13 5.85 -32.02
N LYS A 1012 -37.30 6.27 -33.27
CA LYS A 1012 -38.58 6.80 -33.78
C LYS A 1012 -39.66 5.73 -33.86
N ARG A 1013 -39.30 4.50 -34.23
CA ARG A 1013 -40.23 3.35 -34.31
C ARG A 1013 -40.56 2.81 -32.91
N GLU A 1014 -39.56 2.68 -32.05
CA GLU A 1014 -39.65 2.07 -30.73
C GLU A 1014 -38.97 2.98 -29.68
N PRO A 1015 -39.69 3.96 -29.11
CA PRO A 1015 -39.10 4.94 -28.17
C PRO A 1015 -38.43 4.34 -26.92
N ILE A 1016 -38.76 3.10 -26.57
CA ILE A 1016 -38.18 2.38 -25.42
C ILE A 1016 -36.69 2.01 -25.63
N LYS A 1017 -36.24 1.85 -26.90
CA LYS A 1017 -34.83 1.57 -27.24
C LYS A 1017 -33.84 2.66 -26.79
N ARG A 1018 -34.34 3.85 -26.43
CA ARG A 1018 -33.54 4.90 -25.77
C ARG A 1018 -32.85 4.39 -24.49
N ASN A 1019 -33.44 3.41 -23.80
CA ASN A 1019 -32.86 2.82 -22.60
C ASN A 1019 -31.59 2.01 -22.91
N ASP A 1020 -31.55 1.32 -24.07
CA ASP A 1020 -30.42 0.50 -24.50
C ASP A 1020 -29.23 1.35 -24.98
N TYR A 1021 -29.49 2.55 -25.49
CA TYR A 1021 -28.49 3.43 -26.10
C TYR A 1021 -28.06 4.62 -25.23
N GLY A 1022 -28.48 4.69 -23.97
CA GLY A 1022 -28.04 5.71 -23.00
C GLY A 1022 -28.34 7.14 -23.46
N THR A 1023 -27.32 8.02 -23.50
CA THR A 1023 -27.46 9.39 -24.02
C THR A 1023 -27.05 9.56 -25.48
N ALA A 1024 -26.83 8.48 -26.25
CA ALA A 1024 -26.36 8.53 -27.64
C ALA A 1024 -27.17 9.48 -28.55
N TYR A 1025 -28.51 9.46 -28.46
CA TYR A 1025 -29.40 10.33 -29.24
C TYR A 1025 -29.31 11.82 -28.83
N LYS A 1026 -28.62 12.13 -27.74
CA LYS A 1026 -28.31 13.50 -27.27
C LYS A 1026 -26.88 13.92 -27.62
N MET A 1027 -26.28 13.39 -28.68
CA MET A 1027 -25.00 13.91 -29.17
C MET A 1027 -25.14 15.38 -29.61
N THR A 1028 -24.19 16.22 -29.22
CA THR A 1028 -24.10 17.63 -29.67
C THR A 1028 -23.58 17.73 -31.11
N ALA A 1029 -23.52 18.93 -31.70
CA ALA A 1029 -22.99 19.10 -33.05
C ALA A 1029 -21.48 18.82 -33.11
N GLU A 1030 -20.75 19.20 -32.06
CA GLU A 1030 -19.31 19.02 -31.89
C GLU A 1030 -18.98 17.54 -31.67
N GLN A 1031 -19.75 16.85 -30.83
CA GLN A 1031 -19.66 15.40 -30.66
C GLN A 1031 -19.99 14.63 -31.95
N ARG A 1032 -21.00 15.06 -32.72
CA ARG A 1032 -21.28 14.48 -34.05
C ARG A 1032 -20.12 14.72 -35.03
N LYS A 1033 -19.54 15.92 -35.05
CA LYS A 1033 -18.35 16.25 -35.86
C LYS A 1033 -17.18 15.30 -35.55
N ILE A 1034 -16.91 15.02 -34.27
CA ILE A 1034 -15.90 14.03 -33.85
C ILE A 1034 -16.31 12.61 -34.29
N SER A 1035 -17.57 12.21 -34.01
CA SER A 1035 -18.05 10.85 -34.29
C SER A 1035 -17.97 10.49 -35.77
N PHE A 1036 -18.40 11.38 -36.67
CA PHE A 1036 -18.57 11.08 -38.10
C PHE A 1036 -17.27 11.13 -38.92
N LEU A 1037 -16.13 11.36 -38.26
CA LEU A 1037 -14.80 11.04 -38.80
C LEU A 1037 -14.54 9.52 -38.84
N ASN A 1038 -15.32 8.70 -38.13
CA ASN A 1038 -15.13 7.26 -38.03
C ASN A 1038 -15.92 6.45 -39.06
N LYS A 1039 -15.32 5.34 -39.48
CA LYS A 1039 -15.92 4.25 -40.26
C LYS A 1039 -15.91 2.95 -39.46
N TYR A 1040 -16.80 2.04 -39.85
CA TYR A 1040 -16.78 0.64 -39.47
C TYR A 1040 -16.53 -0.23 -40.72
N PHE A 1041 -16.09 -1.47 -40.50
CA PHE A 1041 -16.03 -2.48 -41.55
C PHE A 1041 -16.54 -3.85 -41.10
N ILE A 1042 -17.04 -4.61 -42.07
CA ILE A 1042 -17.42 -6.01 -41.99
C ILE A 1042 -16.94 -6.69 -43.29
N PHE A 1043 -16.05 -7.67 -43.16
CA PHE A 1043 -15.63 -8.55 -44.25
C PHE A 1043 -15.88 -10.01 -43.88
N LYS A 1044 -16.07 -10.87 -44.89
CA LYS A 1044 -16.32 -12.31 -44.73
C LYS A 1044 -15.19 -13.10 -45.36
N LYS A 1045 -14.60 -14.05 -44.62
CA LYS A 1045 -13.59 -14.96 -45.16
C LYS A 1045 -14.22 -16.01 -46.06
N VAL A 1046 -13.75 -16.14 -47.29
CA VAL A 1046 -14.29 -17.09 -48.29
C VAL A 1046 -13.28 -18.15 -48.76
N ARG A 1047 -11.98 -17.94 -48.53
CA ARG A 1047 -10.92 -18.91 -48.82
C ARG A 1047 -9.82 -18.90 -47.76
N ASN A 1048 -9.13 -20.02 -47.60
CA ASN A 1048 -7.80 -20.04 -47.00
C ASN A 1048 -6.76 -19.68 -48.08
N ILE A 1049 -5.64 -19.11 -47.67
CA ILE A 1049 -4.49 -18.76 -48.52
C ILE A 1049 -3.22 -19.14 -47.74
N ASP A 1050 -2.19 -19.62 -48.42
CA ASP A 1050 -0.90 -19.94 -47.80
C ASP A 1050 -0.11 -18.63 -47.52
N PRO A 1051 0.36 -18.37 -46.29
CA PRO A 1051 1.19 -17.20 -45.99
C PRO A 1051 2.46 -17.08 -46.84
N ASN A 1052 2.98 -18.18 -47.39
CA ASN A 1052 4.16 -18.17 -48.24
C ASN A 1052 3.86 -17.55 -49.62
N ASP A 1053 2.70 -17.83 -50.22
CA ASP A 1053 2.27 -17.24 -51.49
C ASP A 1053 2.10 -15.70 -51.37
N ILE A 1054 1.59 -15.25 -50.23
CA ILE A 1054 1.40 -13.83 -49.90
C ILE A 1054 2.76 -13.10 -49.84
N ASN A 1055 3.77 -13.71 -49.22
CA ASN A 1055 5.12 -13.14 -49.16
C ASN A 1055 5.78 -13.02 -50.55
N ILE A 1056 5.51 -13.97 -51.46
CA ILE A 1056 6.00 -13.92 -52.85
C ILE A 1056 5.33 -12.77 -53.62
N ALA A 1057 4.02 -12.55 -53.43
CA ALA A 1057 3.31 -11.42 -54.00
C ALA A 1057 3.87 -10.06 -53.49
N LEU A 1058 4.14 -9.96 -52.19
CA LEU A 1058 4.74 -8.75 -51.56
C LEU A 1058 6.03 -8.30 -52.24
N VAL A 1059 6.95 -9.24 -52.48
CA VAL A 1059 8.27 -8.96 -53.07
C VAL A 1059 8.14 -8.52 -54.53
N GLN A 1060 7.14 -9.05 -55.26
CA GLN A 1060 6.85 -8.61 -56.62
C GLN A 1060 6.22 -7.22 -56.66
N GLU A 1061 5.32 -6.91 -55.72
CA GLU A 1061 4.64 -5.62 -55.64
C GLU A 1061 5.59 -4.49 -55.21
N THR A 1062 6.47 -4.72 -54.23
CA THR A 1062 7.54 -3.76 -53.89
C THR A 1062 8.54 -3.58 -55.03
N ALA A 1063 9.05 -4.66 -55.63
CA ALA A 1063 10.00 -4.57 -56.75
C ALA A 1063 9.41 -3.91 -58.01
N ASN A 1064 8.09 -3.95 -58.21
CA ASN A 1064 7.43 -3.22 -59.30
C ASN A 1064 7.21 -1.75 -58.95
N ASN A 1065 6.83 -1.41 -57.72
CA ASN A 1065 6.73 -0.01 -57.27
C ASN A 1065 8.10 0.70 -57.28
N GLU A 1066 9.19 0.02 -56.93
CA GLU A 1066 10.55 0.58 -57.07
C GLU A 1066 10.91 0.86 -58.53
N LYS A 1067 10.66 -0.08 -59.45
CA LYS A 1067 10.85 0.16 -60.90
C LYS A 1067 10.02 1.35 -61.38
N GLN A 1068 8.78 1.47 -60.92
CA GLN A 1068 7.87 2.52 -61.34
C GLN A 1068 8.34 3.90 -60.86
N ARG A 1069 8.78 4.03 -59.60
CA ARG A 1069 9.45 5.24 -59.08
C ARG A 1069 10.73 5.58 -59.84
N VAL A 1070 11.54 4.59 -60.20
CA VAL A 1070 12.74 4.81 -61.03
C VAL A 1070 12.35 5.34 -62.41
N VAL A 1071 11.33 4.76 -63.07
CA VAL A 1071 10.81 5.24 -64.36
C VAL A 1071 10.27 6.67 -64.26
N GLU A 1072 9.49 7.00 -63.24
CA GLU A 1072 8.97 8.36 -62.99
C GLU A 1072 10.11 9.36 -62.79
N SER A 1073 11.15 8.99 -62.02
CA SER A 1073 12.34 9.85 -61.84
C SER A 1073 13.11 10.08 -63.14
N LEU A 1074 13.17 9.09 -64.03
CA LEU A 1074 13.82 9.19 -65.34
C LEU A 1074 13.01 10.06 -66.31
N ILE A 1075 11.67 9.97 -66.28
CA ILE A 1075 10.77 10.83 -67.05
C ILE A 1075 10.91 12.29 -66.60
N ALA A 1076 10.92 12.55 -65.29
CA ALA A 1076 11.15 13.88 -64.75
C ALA A 1076 12.52 14.46 -65.18
N GLN A 1077 13.58 13.66 -65.13
CA GLN A 1077 14.91 14.07 -65.61
C GLN A 1077 14.96 14.33 -67.13
N GLN A 1078 14.17 13.61 -67.93
CA GLN A 1078 14.05 13.89 -69.37
C GLN A 1078 13.28 15.19 -69.64
N GLN A 1079 12.18 15.45 -68.93
CA GLN A 1079 11.42 16.69 -69.05
C GLN A 1079 12.27 17.92 -68.68
N VAL A 1080 13.02 17.86 -67.57
CA VAL A 1080 13.97 18.92 -67.18
C VAL A 1080 15.01 19.18 -68.28
N LYS A 1081 15.57 18.12 -68.90
CA LYS A 1081 16.51 18.28 -70.03
C LYS A 1081 15.88 18.92 -71.26
N SER A 1082 14.62 18.65 -71.56
CA SER A 1082 13.92 19.25 -72.71
C SER A 1082 13.59 20.74 -72.54
N VAL A 1083 13.43 21.21 -71.29
CA VAL A 1083 13.19 22.63 -70.99
C VAL A 1083 14.47 23.46 -71.11
N ILE A 1084 15.63 22.88 -70.79
CA ILE A 1084 16.92 23.59 -70.80
C ILE A 1084 17.43 23.88 -72.23
N SER A 1085 17.11 23.04 -73.22
CA SER A 1085 17.64 23.17 -74.60
C SER A 1085 17.03 24.30 -75.44
N THR A 1086 16.06 25.06 -74.92
CA THR A 1086 15.30 26.07 -75.69
C THR A 1086 15.55 27.53 -75.30
N LYS A 1087 16.48 27.81 -74.38
CA LYS A 1087 16.77 29.19 -73.89
C LYS A 1087 18.26 29.55 -73.84
N SER A 1088 18.89 29.71 -75.00
CA SER A 1088 20.24 30.29 -75.09
C SER A 1088 20.46 31.12 -76.38
N ALA A 1089 20.07 32.39 -76.37
CA ALA A 1089 20.44 33.36 -77.41
C ALA A 1089 20.46 34.80 -76.88
N LYS A 1090 21.57 35.51 -77.15
CA LYS A 1090 21.79 36.98 -77.00
C LYS A 1090 21.97 37.57 -75.59
N THR A 1091 23.22 37.52 -75.13
CA THR A 1091 23.98 38.61 -74.45
C THR A 1091 24.08 39.88 -75.35
N PRO A 1092 24.61 41.07 -74.93
CA PRO A 1092 25.70 41.35 -73.95
C PRO A 1092 25.32 42.44 -72.89
N LYS A 1093 26.19 43.07 -72.07
CA LYS A 1093 27.62 43.45 -72.18
C LYS A 1093 28.32 43.64 -70.82
N ASP A 1094 29.63 43.85 -70.86
CA ASP A 1094 30.63 43.79 -69.77
C ASP A 1094 30.73 45.05 -68.88
N GLU A 1095 31.25 44.91 -67.65
CA GLU A 1095 32.59 45.41 -67.24
C GLU A 1095 33.01 44.94 -65.82
N THR A 1096 34.32 45.00 -65.53
CA THR A 1096 35.04 44.51 -64.32
C THR A 1096 36.19 45.52 -64.00
N PRO A 1097 37.20 45.35 -63.10
CA PRO A 1097 37.59 44.23 -62.22
C PRO A 1097 38.11 44.63 -60.80
N LYS A 1098 38.86 43.71 -60.15
CA LYS A 1098 39.85 43.82 -59.05
C LYS A 1098 39.41 43.52 -57.61
N ASP A 1099 40.28 42.97 -56.74
CA ASP A 1099 41.35 41.94 -56.91
C ASP A 1099 41.91 41.58 -55.51
N GLU A 1100 42.30 40.32 -55.28
CA GLU A 1100 43.52 39.86 -54.56
C GLU A 1100 43.48 38.34 -54.27
N THR A 1101 44.65 37.74 -54.00
CA THR A 1101 44.97 36.29 -54.16
C THR A 1101 46.14 35.87 -53.23
N PRO A 1102 46.75 34.65 -53.33
CA PRO A 1102 46.29 33.30 -53.71
C PRO A 1102 46.34 32.38 -52.44
N LYS A 1103 46.75 31.10 -52.32
CA LYS A 1103 47.17 29.94 -53.17
C LYS A 1103 46.80 28.65 -52.35
N ASP A 1104 47.38 27.43 -52.30
CA ASP A 1104 48.51 26.67 -52.88
C ASP A 1104 48.23 25.15 -52.63
N GLU A 1105 48.86 24.15 -53.28
CA GLU A 1105 48.67 23.73 -54.68
C GLU A 1105 48.94 22.19 -54.83
N THR A 1106 48.99 21.65 -56.06
CA THR A 1106 49.11 20.19 -56.41
C THR A 1106 50.03 20.05 -57.67
N PRO A 1107 50.26 18.90 -58.41
CA PRO A 1107 49.46 17.66 -58.59
C PRO A 1107 50.24 16.31 -58.76
N LYS A 1108 49.49 15.19 -58.99
CA LYS A 1108 49.65 14.09 -60.02
C LYS A 1108 51.03 13.43 -60.35
N ASP A 1109 51.20 12.30 -61.07
CA ASP A 1109 50.57 11.80 -62.34
C ASP A 1109 50.55 10.24 -62.53
N GLU A 1110 50.52 9.73 -63.77
CA GLU A 1110 49.80 8.51 -64.20
C GLU A 1110 50.57 7.15 -64.38
N THR A 1111 49.80 6.14 -64.85
CA THR A 1111 50.00 4.66 -65.01
C THR A 1111 50.80 4.24 -66.29
N PRO A 1112 50.94 2.95 -66.78
CA PRO A 1112 50.22 1.68 -66.45
C PRO A 1112 50.94 0.29 -66.62
N LYS A 1113 50.15 -0.81 -66.50
CA LYS A 1113 50.29 -2.18 -67.11
C LYS A 1113 51.34 -3.19 -66.56
N ASP A 1114 51.14 -4.53 -66.58
CA ASP A 1114 49.94 -5.37 -66.81
C ASP A 1114 50.07 -6.82 -66.23
N GLU A 1115 48.96 -7.58 -66.25
CA GLU A 1115 48.82 -9.06 -66.20
C GLU A 1115 49.15 -9.91 -64.91
N ARG A 1116 48.91 -11.23 -65.03
CA ARG A 1116 48.61 -12.28 -64.00
C ARG A 1116 49.47 -13.56 -64.30
N PRO A 1117 49.49 -14.72 -63.56
CA PRO A 1117 48.39 -15.30 -62.72
C PRO A 1117 48.70 -16.25 -61.51
N LYS A 1118 47.67 -16.47 -60.65
CA LYS A 1118 47.26 -17.72 -59.91
C LYS A 1118 48.33 -18.49 -59.07
N SER A 1119 48.09 -18.97 -57.83
CA SER A 1119 46.93 -19.77 -57.41
C SER A 1119 46.84 -20.11 -55.88
N LYS A 1120 45.62 -20.42 -55.41
CA LYS A 1120 45.18 -21.45 -54.41
C LYS A 1120 45.95 -21.74 -53.09
N THR A 1121 45.32 -21.36 -51.95
CA THR A 1121 45.13 -22.13 -50.68
C THR A 1121 46.36 -22.51 -49.81
N GLN A 1122 46.30 -22.88 -48.51
CA GLN A 1122 45.17 -23.26 -47.61
C GLN A 1122 45.49 -23.04 -46.09
N LYS A 1123 44.45 -22.78 -45.26
CA LYS A 1123 44.26 -23.10 -43.81
C LYS A 1123 45.35 -22.80 -42.73
N LYS A 1124 44.88 -22.09 -41.67
CA LYS A 1124 45.25 -22.20 -40.22
C LYS A 1124 46.71 -21.77 -39.86
N SER A 1125 47.02 -21.32 -38.64
CA SER A 1125 46.37 -21.47 -37.32
C SER A 1125 46.53 -20.27 -36.36
N LYS A 1126 45.91 -20.39 -35.17
CA LYS A 1126 46.09 -19.64 -33.90
C LYS A 1126 47.55 -19.12 -33.68
N LEU A 1127 47.77 -18.01 -32.96
CA LEU A 1127 47.56 -17.90 -31.49
C LEU A 1127 47.31 -16.45 -30.95
N LYS A 1128 46.93 -16.41 -29.66
CA LYS A 1128 46.97 -15.31 -28.67
C LYS A 1128 48.28 -14.49 -28.72
N LEU A 1129 48.43 -13.30 -28.13
CA LEU A 1129 47.92 -12.77 -26.83
C LEU A 1129 47.64 -11.25 -26.86
N VAL A 1130 46.88 -10.78 -25.85
CA VAL A 1130 47.01 -9.49 -25.09
C VAL A 1130 47.20 -8.21 -25.92
N THR A 1131 46.37 -7.18 -25.78
CA THR A 1131 45.82 -6.65 -24.51
C THR A 1131 44.31 -6.44 -24.56
#